data_AF-A0A970PW24-F1
#
_entry.id   AF-A0A970PW24-F1
#
_cell.length_a   1.000
_cell.length_b   1.000
_cell.length_c   1.000
_cell.angle_alpha   90.00
_cell.angle_beta   90.00
_cell.angle_gamma   90.00
#
_symmetry.space_group_name_H-M   'P 1'
#
loop_
_entity.id
_entity.type
_entity.pdbx_description
1 polymer ?
#
loop_
_entity_poly.entity_id
_entity_poly.type
_entity_poly.pdbx_seq_one_letter_code
_entity_poly.pdbx_strand_id
1 'polypeptide(L)'
;MKIYKYTLLLAFLLVLASCSSENGVHKTLPSGNLNLVFPESKLNDSLNQISISAIPLGLGNSAIAYEREVKNASIRTQRLINSRDFIRNIIQPSEDNEEVIEALTKNLEQISLITDSSGYVSFSQPISDIYAKYKDLNISGNVGGTDIFKFDKIKGEYNFKALPEPINSVFWDSHPCVVRDTVKNGKIITLLVWASDRESPFVRNLIGNLAASPNTDINLYYAFLDGDKILKFDSFNGINSKADEISPFIYCICSKPKLFFASNRNSESNFQKKDNFDLYYSELEVNFHNLQIKVLQAPKLISGYEEGLNVLSTINSSIFNEIFPYAPNPIGIGTREEYLYFSSDRFSVPWSKIKKKFINLEEKKECPCERTTSDSVIASEGGYDFYVFEMPQHLRCIPPPKPALRMIAEVNLISLNAENDTLSIEELYQQDINIAKISKNMADKIQELYKRKASLEENKKELEINPRKNQALLKKCDDELQSIDLEKYELFNQISSSNILYAKSNQYYEISENSAYLISIEKPDEECFHINCSELVLISPEQIFKDDTLTVVLNCVSKPLIANQVKFEYAKGLAFFVTGYWRPTTIENLRFLEERMYEGCLEYSKFINLFDYDYQAAAELNSNFLKNEFYPKIDSVLNLLDQCNSRQTLRIVVYGLTDPCRLRPTPNEEQTLYTCDPDIEYYEHSSERKTIIKAGTMMKAPDLVDESGKPFPMPYGVQQGNYLLSMLRSYYTMETIDKGLKEYSNRYRELRSRKEIYDIFELKAVGIDKLNSECPGVWHNFVRDKNFKNTPIVPINCDNQPFSRRVIIYADIIEKSDINKGFTVSPCGARQNKTIAVEKEEFVLPSMPVETVDLERKDLEDDEMGCPGPPCYFWIEFANVESEEEANFVESMLKLAGIEDYILDRSRKPYIRIVSRKDESKEYVEEKLAEYQKLLKNKLDPLVDEVLLKMSIKF
;
A
#
# COMPACT_ATOMS: atom_id res chain seq x y z
N MET A 1 -53.73 101.16 20.00
CA MET A 1 -54.13 100.72 18.64
C MET A 1 -52.98 100.30 17.71
N LYS A 2 -51.72 100.76 17.88
CA LYS A 2 -50.62 100.33 16.98
C LYS A 2 -50.06 98.93 17.28
N ILE A 3 -50.04 98.49 18.53
CA ILE A 3 -49.45 97.18 18.91
C ILE A 3 -50.28 96.01 18.36
N TYR A 4 -51.61 96.04 18.45
CA TYR A 4 -52.49 94.97 17.94
C TYR A 4 -52.37 94.71 16.43
N LYS A 5 -52.04 95.72 15.61
CA LYS A 5 -51.83 95.52 14.17
C LYS A 5 -50.55 94.75 13.87
N TYR A 6 -49.49 94.97 14.65
CA TYR A 6 -48.24 94.25 14.49
C TYR A 6 -48.32 92.84 15.09
N THR A 7 -49.05 92.62 16.18
CA THR A 7 -49.29 91.27 16.70
C THR A 7 -50.18 90.45 15.77
N LEU A 8 -51.20 91.04 15.14
CA LEU A 8 -52.01 90.31 14.15
C LEU A 8 -51.23 90.01 12.87
N LEU A 9 -50.39 90.93 12.41
CA LEU A 9 -49.54 90.72 11.24
C LEU A 9 -48.46 89.66 11.51
N LEU A 10 -47.87 89.67 12.72
CA LEU A 10 -46.89 88.66 13.15
C LEU A 10 -47.55 87.29 13.33
N ALA A 11 -48.76 87.24 13.91
CA ALA A 11 -49.54 86.00 14.01
C ALA A 11 -49.97 85.48 12.64
N PHE A 12 -50.36 86.36 11.71
CA PHE A 12 -50.69 85.98 10.34
C PHE A 12 -49.47 85.53 9.55
N LEU A 13 -48.30 86.16 9.75
CA LEU A 13 -47.01 85.73 9.18
C LEU A 13 -46.51 84.42 9.81
N LEU A 14 -46.74 84.19 11.10
CA LEU A 14 -46.42 82.91 11.76
C LEU A 14 -47.36 81.79 11.32
N VAL A 15 -48.64 82.10 11.08
CA VAL A 15 -49.62 81.14 10.53
C VAL A 15 -49.32 80.85 9.04
N LEU A 16 -48.92 81.85 8.25
CA LEU A 16 -48.47 81.65 6.87
C LEU A 16 -47.13 80.90 6.81
N ALA A 17 -46.21 81.16 7.75
CA ALA A 17 -44.96 80.41 7.87
C ALA A 17 -45.23 78.96 8.31
N SER A 18 -46.18 78.71 9.22
CA SER A 18 -46.60 77.36 9.62
C SER A 18 -47.44 76.62 8.58
N CYS A 19 -48.05 77.35 7.63
CA CYS A 19 -48.75 76.77 6.47
C CYS A 19 -47.87 76.70 5.22
N SER A 20 -46.59 77.11 5.30
CA SER A 20 -45.60 76.97 4.21
C SER A 20 -44.62 75.82 4.43
N SER A 21 -44.76 75.02 5.49
CA SER A 21 -44.14 73.70 5.51
C SER A 21 -44.98 72.79 4.62
N GLU A 22 -44.64 72.72 3.35
CA GLU A 22 -45.10 71.66 2.46
C GLU A 22 -44.94 70.30 3.18
N ASN A 23 -46.09 69.64 3.38
CA ASN A 23 -46.30 68.21 3.56
C ASN A 23 -45.01 67.39 3.79
N GLY A 24 -44.65 67.19 5.06
CA GLY A 24 -43.63 66.23 5.46
C GLY A 24 -44.10 64.80 5.19
N VAL A 25 -44.04 64.40 3.92
CA VAL A 25 -44.22 62.99 3.55
C VAL A 25 -43.03 62.23 4.15
N HIS A 26 -43.28 61.44 5.18
CA HIS A 26 -42.31 60.54 5.78
C HIS A 26 -41.88 59.47 4.78
N LYS A 27 -40.68 59.61 4.23
CA LYS A 27 -40.08 58.61 3.33
C LYS A 27 -39.66 57.37 4.13
N THR A 28 -40.12 56.20 3.73
CA THR A 28 -39.64 54.91 4.27
C THR A 28 -38.94 54.10 3.17
N LEU A 29 -37.90 53.36 3.55
CA LEU A 29 -37.14 52.55 2.59
C LEU A 29 -37.87 51.23 2.28
N PRO A 30 -37.77 50.71 1.04
CA PRO A 30 -38.37 49.44 0.67
C PRO A 30 -37.80 48.24 1.46
N SER A 31 -38.58 47.16 1.55
CA SER A 31 -38.10 45.90 2.14
C SER A 31 -36.87 45.37 1.39
N GLY A 32 -35.90 44.83 2.13
CA GLY A 32 -34.63 44.34 1.58
C GLY A 32 -33.63 45.44 1.20
N ASN A 33 -33.99 46.73 1.26
CA ASN A 33 -33.05 47.82 0.99
C ASN A 33 -31.86 47.76 1.97
N LEU A 34 -30.64 47.90 1.45
CA LEU A 34 -29.42 47.71 2.25
C LEU A 34 -29.31 48.71 3.41
N ASN A 35 -29.69 49.97 3.22
CA ASN A 35 -29.69 50.98 4.29
C ASN A 35 -30.82 50.73 5.32
N LEU A 36 -31.85 49.97 4.98
CA LEU A 36 -32.89 49.56 5.94
C LEU A 36 -32.43 48.36 6.78
N VAL A 37 -31.81 47.36 6.14
CA VAL A 37 -31.32 46.14 6.80
C VAL A 37 -30.05 46.40 7.60
N PHE A 38 -29.14 47.23 7.07
CA PHE A 38 -27.88 47.64 7.71
C PHE A 38 -27.73 49.18 7.70
N PRO A 39 -28.39 49.90 8.63
CA PRO A 39 -28.39 51.37 8.66
C PRO A 39 -27.02 52.04 8.78
N GLU A 40 -26.07 51.35 9.41
CA GLU A 40 -24.68 51.81 9.57
C GLU A 40 -23.92 51.90 8.24
N SER A 41 -24.37 51.19 7.19
CA SER A 41 -23.65 51.10 5.92
C SER A 41 -23.67 52.41 5.12
N LYS A 42 -24.83 53.10 5.09
CA LYS A 42 -25.09 54.32 4.29
C LYS A 42 -24.61 54.20 2.83
N LEU A 43 -24.65 53.00 2.26
CA LEU A 43 -24.12 52.71 0.92
C LEU A 43 -25.05 53.19 -0.19
N ASN A 44 -26.37 53.15 0.03
CA ASN A 44 -27.34 53.78 -0.87
C ASN A 44 -27.34 55.29 -0.63
N ASP A 45 -27.18 56.06 -1.71
CA ASP A 45 -27.23 57.53 -1.69
C ASP A 45 -27.96 58.08 -2.93
N SER A 46 -28.06 59.41 -3.02
CA SER A 46 -28.81 60.08 -4.08
C SER A 46 -28.16 60.06 -5.46
N LEU A 47 -27.00 59.42 -5.64
CA LEU A 47 -26.26 59.40 -6.91
C LEU A 47 -26.66 58.24 -7.84
N ASN A 48 -27.66 57.41 -7.49
CA ASN A 48 -28.13 56.26 -8.27
C ASN A 48 -27.00 55.26 -8.58
N GLN A 49 -26.20 54.92 -7.57
CA GLN A 49 -25.05 54.04 -7.76
C GLN A 49 -25.50 52.61 -8.06
N ILE A 50 -25.07 52.07 -9.20
CA ILE A 50 -25.56 50.79 -9.71
C ILE A 50 -24.67 49.59 -9.35
N SER A 51 -23.38 49.79 -9.06
CA SER A 51 -22.46 48.68 -8.76
C SER A 51 -21.99 48.71 -7.32
N ILE A 52 -22.13 47.56 -6.65
CA ILE A 52 -21.53 47.27 -5.35
C ILE A 52 -20.38 46.28 -5.52
N SER A 53 -19.30 46.48 -4.77
CA SER A 53 -18.17 45.54 -4.76
C SER A 53 -17.76 45.26 -3.33
N ALA A 54 -17.12 44.12 -3.07
CA ALA A 54 -16.50 43.87 -1.79
C ALA A 54 -14.98 44.06 -1.90
N ILE A 55 -14.40 44.66 -0.86
CA ILE A 55 -12.95 44.76 -0.71
C ILE A 55 -12.42 43.40 -0.26
N PRO A 56 -11.62 42.69 -1.08
CA PRO A 56 -11.02 41.44 -0.67
C PRO A 56 -9.86 41.72 0.28
N LEU A 57 -9.95 41.22 1.51
CA LEU A 57 -8.92 41.37 2.56
C LEU A 57 -7.72 40.42 2.37
N GLY A 58 -7.65 39.71 1.24
CA GLY A 58 -6.58 38.79 0.86
C GLY A 58 -7.09 37.64 -0.01
N LEU A 59 -6.25 37.17 -0.94
CA LEU A 59 -6.46 35.91 -1.66
C LEU A 59 -5.67 34.81 -0.94
N GLY A 60 -6.37 33.75 -0.52
CA GLY A 60 -5.71 32.50 -0.16
C GLY A 60 -5.03 31.89 -1.37
N ASN A 61 -3.70 32.02 -1.47
CA ASN A 61 -2.88 31.36 -2.49
C ASN A 61 -2.67 29.87 -2.15
N SER A 62 -3.74 29.08 -2.07
CA SER A 62 -3.64 27.63 -1.91
C SER A 62 -4.01 26.90 -3.20
N ALA A 63 -3.25 25.87 -3.56
CA ALA A 63 -3.61 24.94 -4.63
C ALA A 63 -4.74 23.98 -4.20
N ILE A 64 -5.07 23.93 -2.90
CA ILE A 64 -6.10 23.06 -2.34
C ILE A 64 -7.42 23.84 -2.25
N ALA A 65 -8.43 23.39 -3.00
CA ALA A 65 -9.76 24.01 -3.06
C ALA A 65 -10.40 24.22 -1.68
N TYR A 66 -10.32 23.23 -0.78
CA TYR A 66 -10.81 23.34 0.60
C TYR A 66 -10.14 24.47 1.39
N GLU A 67 -8.80 24.52 1.37
CA GLU A 67 -8.07 25.55 2.11
C GLU A 67 -8.32 26.95 1.57
N ARG A 68 -8.53 27.10 0.25
CA ARG A 68 -8.92 28.38 -0.34
C ARG A 68 -10.24 28.85 0.26
N GLU A 69 -11.27 28.01 0.29
CA GLU A 69 -12.56 28.39 0.86
C GLU A 69 -12.47 28.69 2.36
N VAL A 70 -11.78 27.85 3.14
CA VAL A 70 -11.66 28.03 4.60
C VAL A 70 -10.79 29.24 4.99
N LYS A 71 -9.64 29.46 4.32
CA LYS A 71 -8.78 30.63 4.58
C LYS A 71 -9.40 31.92 4.04
N ASN A 72 -10.14 31.87 2.93
CA ASN A 72 -10.87 33.03 2.44
C ASN A 72 -12.06 33.39 3.36
N ALA A 73 -12.68 32.41 4.01
CA ALA A 73 -13.80 32.62 4.94
C ALA A 73 -13.42 33.40 6.21
N SER A 74 -12.25 33.13 6.80
CA SER A 74 -11.83 33.76 8.06
C SER A 74 -11.36 35.21 7.93
N ILE A 75 -11.02 35.64 6.71
CA ILE A 75 -10.42 36.96 6.44
C ILE A 75 -11.46 37.97 5.90
N ARG A 76 -12.66 37.56 5.48
CA ARG A 76 -13.56 38.37 4.62
C ARG A 76 -14.76 39.03 5.30
N THR A 77 -14.74 39.25 6.61
CA THR A 77 -15.83 39.99 7.25
C THR A 77 -15.83 41.48 6.84
N GLN A 78 -16.74 41.80 5.90
CA GLN A 78 -17.53 43.04 5.80
C GLN A 78 -16.80 44.36 5.46
N ARG A 79 -16.40 44.54 4.19
CA ARG A 79 -16.31 45.88 3.58
C ARG A 79 -16.86 45.87 2.16
N LEU A 80 -18.17 46.07 2.04
CA LEU A 80 -18.78 46.47 0.77
C LEU A 80 -18.38 47.92 0.50
N ILE A 81 -18.15 48.27 -0.77
CA ILE A 81 -17.80 49.60 -1.23
C ILE A 81 -18.72 49.95 -2.40
N ASN A 82 -19.24 51.17 -2.39
CA ASN A 82 -20.01 51.72 -3.50
C ASN A 82 -19.05 52.42 -4.49
N SER A 83 -19.58 52.87 -5.63
CA SER A 83 -18.77 53.46 -6.70
C SER A 83 -18.10 54.77 -6.26
N ARG A 84 -18.81 55.60 -5.48
CA ARG A 84 -18.30 56.88 -4.98
C ARG A 84 -17.12 56.71 -4.03
N ASP A 85 -17.25 55.82 -3.06
CA ASP A 85 -16.20 55.56 -2.07
C ASP A 85 -14.97 54.94 -2.74
N PHE A 86 -15.16 54.12 -3.77
CA PHE A 86 -14.06 53.61 -4.59
C PHE A 86 -13.29 54.74 -5.27
N ILE A 87 -13.97 55.64 -5.98
CA ILE A 87 -13.31 56.78 -6.66
C ILE A 87 -12.63 57.71 -5.65
N ARG A 88 -13.23 57.98 -4.50
CA ARG A 88 -12.63 58.81 -3.43
C ARG A 88 -11.40 58.17 -2.76
N ASN A 89 -11.30 56.85 -2.78
CA ASN A 89 -10.08 56.14 -2.33
C ASN A 89 -8.95 56.22 -3.36
N ILE A 90 -9.27 56.50 -4.62
CA ILE A 90 -8.32 56.64 -5.73
C ILE A 90 -7.85 58.10 -5.85
N ILE A 91 -8.80 59.04 -5.82
CA ILE A 91 -8.58 60.48 -5.96
C ILE A 91 -8.97 61.14 -4.63
N GLN A 92 -7.99 61.70 -3.92
CA GLN A 92 -8.27 62.40 -2.66
C GLN A 92 -9.15 63.63 -2.94
N PRO A 93 -10.32 63.78 -2.27
CA PRO A 93 -11.23 64.89 -2.54
C PRO A 93 -10.59 66.26 -2.24
N SER A 94 -10.71 67.19 -3.18
CA SER A 94 -10.37 68.61 -3.06
C SER A 94 -11.38 69.44 -3.86
N GLU A 95 -11.44 70.75 -3.60
CA GLU A 95 -12.33 71.66 -4.36
C GLU A 95 -12.05 71.64 -5.87
N ASP A 96 -10.81 71.33 -6.28
CA ASP A 96 -10.37 71.31 -7.67
C ASP A 96 -10.74 70.02 -8.44
N ASN A 97 -11.11 68.94 -7.73
CA ASN A 97 -11.35 67.62 -8.33
C ASN A 97 -12.70 66.97 -8.00
N GLU A 98 -13.57 67.60 -7.19
CA GLU A 98 -14.90 67.05 -6.85
C GLU A 98 -15.76 66.82 -8.11
N GLU A 99 -15.69 67.72 -9.12
CA GLU A 99 -16.37 67.55 -10.41
C GLU A 99 -15.88 66.31 -11.17
N VAL A 100 -14.57 66.02 -11.09
CA VAL A 100 -13.95 64.85 -11.72
C VAL A 100 -14.37 63.57 -11.00
N ILE A 101 -14.39 63.60 -9.66
CA ILE A 101 -14.87 62.50 -8.82
C ILE A 101 -16.34 62.19 -9.12
N GLU A 102 -17.20 63.21 -9.22
CA GLU A 102 -18.61 63.04 -9.54
C GLU A 102 -18.82 62.49 -10.95
N ALA A 103 -18.09 63.01 -11.95
CA ALA A 103 -18.14 62.53 -13.32
C ALA A 103 -17.70 61.07 -13.45
N LEU A 104 -16.57 60.70 -12.83
CA LEU A 104 -16.08 59.31 -12.77
C LEU A 104 -17.06 58.39 -12.05
N THR A 105 -17.64 58.85 -10.94
CA THR A 105 -18.61 58.07 -10.16
C THR A 105 -19.88 57.78 -10.97
N LYS A 106 -20.38 58.77 -11.72
CA LYS A 106 -21.58 58.61 -12.58
C LYS A 106 -21.32 57.74 -13.80
N ASN A 107 -20.11 57.78 -14.35
CA ASN A 107 -19.75 57.02 -15.53
C ASN A 107 -19.29 55.59 -15.22
N LEU A 108 -18.96 55.28 -13.96
CA LEU A 108 -18.53 53.94 -13.57
C LEU A 108 -19.69 52.95 -13.69
N GLU A 109 -19.50 51.90 -14.49
CA GLU A 109 -20.53 50.87 -14.68
C GLU A 109 -20.37 49.72 -13.69
N GLN A 110 -19.17 49.14 -13.57
CA GLN A 110 -18.88 48.09 -12.58
C GLN A 110 -17.41 48.03 -12.19
N ILE A 111 -17.17 47.62 -10.94
CA ILE A 111 -15.84 47.33 -10.39
C ILE A 111 -15.75 45.84 -10.03
N SER A 112 -14.59 45.25 -10.28
CA SER A 112 -14.21 43.90 -9.84
C SER A 112 -12.87 43.95 -9.12
N LEU A 113 -12.89 43.90 -7.79
CA LEU A 113 -11.69 43.99 -6.96
C LEU A 113 -11.00 42.62 -6.84
N ILE A 114 -9.67 42.63 -6.94
CA ILE A 114 -8.83 41.46 -6.70
C ILE A 114 -8.06 41.59 -5.38
N THR A 115 -7.56 42.79 -5.12
CA THR A 115 -7.07 43.24 -3.81
C THR A 115 -7.79 44.55 -3.45
N ASP A 116 -7.45 45.16 -2.32
CA ASP A 116 -7.86 46.53 -1.97
C ASP A 116 -7.27 47.62 -2.89
N SER A 117 -6.36 47.24 -3.79
CA SER A 117 -5.47 48.12 -4.54
C SER A 117 -5.29 47.71 -6.01
N SER A 118 -5.94 46.62 -6.44
CA SER A 118 -5.89 46.12 -7.81
C SER A 118 -7.20 45.47 -8.23
N GLY A 119 -7.52 45.54 -9.52
CA GLY A 119 -8.75 44.97 -10.06
C GLY A 119 -9.04 45.37 -11.49
N TYR A 120 -10.31 45.28 -11.85
CA TYR A 120 -10.85 45.71 -13.13
C TYR A 120 -12.00 46.69 -12.91
N VAL A 121 -12.14 47.68 -13.78
CA VAL A 121 -13.20 48.68 -13.75
C VAL A 121 -13.65 48.98 -15.17
N SER A 122 -14.92 49.35 -15.33
CA SER A 122 -15.50 49.76 -16.61
C SER A 122 -16.11 51.16 -16.48
N PHE A 123 -15.90 52.02 -17.49
CA PHE A 123 -16.42 53.37 -17.54
C PHE A 123 -17.24 53.59 -18.81
N SER A 124 -18.53 53.93 -18.64
CA SER A 124 -19.38 54.43 -19.71
C SER A 124 -18.77 55.71 -20.28
N GLN A 125 -18.36 55.66 -21.55
CA GLN A 125 -17.59 56.70 -22.24
C GLN A 125 -16.14 56.83 -21.72
N PRO A 126 -15.14 56.28 -22.44
CA PRO A 126 -13.74 56.38 -22.04
C PRO A 126 -13.29 57.84 -21.91
N ILE A 127 -12.61 58.13 -20.80
CA ILE A 127 -11.97 59.43 -20.62
C ILE A 127 -10.88 59.56 -21.68
N SER A 128 -11.03 60.54 -22.57
CA SER A 128 -10.01 60.80 -23.60
C SER A 128 -8.63 60.99 -22.97
N ASP A 129 -7.58 60.48 -23.61
CA ASP A 129 -6.19 60.62 -23.15
C ASP A 129 -5.82 62.10 -22.88
N ILE A 130 -6.42 63.03 -23.63
CA ILE A 130 -6.26 64.47 -23.47
C ILE A 130 -6.87 64.95 -22.14
N TYR A 131 -8.10 64.54 -21.83
CA TYR A 131 -8.76 64.90 -20.56
C TYR A 131 -8.07 64.24 -19.37
N ALA A 132 -7.67 62.97 -19.49
CA ALA A 132 -6.91 62.27 -18.45
C ALA A 132 -5.61 63.01 -18.14
N LYS A 133 -4.85 63.40 -19.17
CA LYS A 133 -3.62 64.18 -19.02
C LYS A 133 -3.84 65.59 -18.46
N TYR A 134 -4.95 66.26 -18.82
CA TYR A 134 -5.27 67.59 -18.29
C TYR A 134 -5.65 67.57 -16.81
N LYS A 135 -6.23 66.47 -16.34
CA LYS A 135 -6.68 66.29 -14.94
C LYS A 135 -5.73 65.42 -14.10
N ASP A 136 -4.50 65.20 -14.59
CA ASP A 136 -3.48 64.35 -13.94
C ASP A 136 -4.02 62.95 -13.54
N LEU A 137 -4.88 62.37 -14.38
CA LEU A 137 -5.41 61.01 -14.21
C LEU A 137 -4.51 60.02 -14.96
N ASN A 138 -4.02 59.02 -14.24
CA ASN A 138 -3.23 57.93 -14.82
C ASN A 138 -4.13 56.87 -15.51
N ILE A 139 -4.87 57.28 -16.54
CA ILE A 139 -5.74 56.43 -17.37
C ILE A 139 -5.23 56.41 -18.81
N SER A 140 -5.09 55.23 -19.42
CA SER A 140 -4.53 55.11 -20.78
C SER A 140 -5.06 53.88 -21.56
N GLY A 141 -4.97 53.94 -22.89
CA GLY A 141 -5.15 52.78 -23.78
C GLY A 141 -6.53 52.61 -24.43
N ASN A 142 -7.37 53.64 -24.41
CA ASN A 142 -8.76 53.62 -24.89
C ASN A 142 -8.92 53.00 -26.29
N VAL A 143 -9.91 52.11 -26.45
CA VAL A 143 -10.27 51.47 -27.73
C VAL A 143 -11.54 52.11 -28.30
N GLY A 144 -12.61 52.21 -27.52
CA GLY A 144 -13.87 52.87 -27.93
C GLY A 144 -15.11 52.36 -27.20
N GLY A 145 -16.25 53.04 -27.36
CA GLY A 145 -17.51 52.62 -26.73
C GLY A 145 -17.52 52.73 -25.20
N THR A 146 -17.44 51.58 -24.53
CA THR A 146 -17.19 51.43 -23.08
C THR A 146 -16.04 50.42 -22.96
N ASP A 147 -14.99 50.79 -22.21
CA ASP A 147 -13.78 50.00 -22.09
C ASP A 147 -13.61 49.42 -20.68
N ILE A 148 -13.06 48.21 -20.60
CA ILE A 148 -12.59 47.58 -19.37
C ILE A 148 -11.13 47.97 -19.13
N PHE A 149 -10.85 48.54 -17.97
CA PHE A 149 -9.51 48.91 -17.52
C PHE A 149 -9.07 47.96 -16.40
N LYS A 150 -7.84 47.46 -16.52
CA LYS A 150 -7.13 46.91 -15.37
C LYS A 150 -6.54 48.07 -14.56
N PHE A 151 -6.63 47.98 -13.24
CA PHE A 151 -5.98 48.94 -12.36
C PHE A 151 -5.10 48.29 -11.30
N ASP A 152 -4.00 48.97 -10.98
CA ASP A 152 -3.06 48.58 -9.93
C ASP A 152 -2.50 49.84 -9.25
N LYS A 153 -2.34 49.79 -7.92
CA LYS A 153 -1.66 50.84 -7.16
C LYS A 153 -0.14 50.62 -7.17
N ILE A 154 0.59 51.49 -7.87
CA ILE A 154 2.05 51.43 -8.01
C ILE A 154 2.66 52.69 -7.38
N LYS A 155 3.58 52.52 -6.42
CA LYS A 155 4.25 53.63 -5.70
C LYS A 155 3.29 54.65 -5.06
N GLY A 156 2.09 54.22 -4.67
CA GLY A 156 1.10 55.07 -4.01
C GLY A 156 0.03 55.66 -4.94
N GLU A 157 0.23 55.57 -6.26
CA GLU A 157 -0.70 56.08 -7.28
C GLU A 157 -1.42 54.93 -7.98
N TYR A 158 -2.70 55.11 -8.29
CA TYR A 158 -3.46 54.15 -9.09
C TYR A 158 -3.18 54.39 -10.57
N ASN A 159 -2.93 53.31 -11.31
CA ASN A 159 -2.79 53.34 -12.76
C ASN A 159 -3.88 52.50 -13.38
N PHE A 160 -4.56 53.04 -14.39
CA PHE A 160 -5.60 52.38 -15.16
C PHE A 160 -5.12 52.20 -16.60
N LYS A 161 -5.18 50.96 -17.07
CA LYS A 161 -4.79 50.59 -18.43
C LYS A 161 -5.91 49.79 -19.06
N ALA A 162 -6.43 50.29 -20.19
CA ALA A 162 -7.42 49.58 -20.96
C ALA A 162 -6.86 48.22 -21.40
N LEU A 163 -7.70 47.19 -21.33
CA LEU A 163 -7.34 45.87 -21.83
C LEU A 163 -7.24 45.89 -23.36
N PRO A 164 -6.30 45.13 -23.94
CA PRO A 164 -6.14 45.09 -25.39
C PRO A 164 -7.30 44.33 -26.06
N GLU A 165 -7.44 44.51 -27.37
CA GLU A 165 -8.22 43.58 -28.20
C GLU A 165 -7.72 42.13 -28.00
N PRO A 166 -8.59 41.11 -28.03
CA PRO A 166 -10.03 41.19 -28.28
C PRO A 166 -10.88 41.47 -27.03
N ILE A 167 -10.33 41.79 -25.86
CA ILE A 167 -11.17 42.00 -24.65
C ILE A 167 -11.98 43.28 -24.79
N ASN A 168 -11.32 44.41 -25.02
CA ASN A 168 -12.01 45.63 -25.43
C ASN A 168 -12.16 45.66 -26.95
N SER A 169 -13.20 46.34 -27.41
CA SER A 169 -13.53 46.54 -28.81
C SER A 169 -14.05 47.97 -29.00
N VAL A 170 -14.43 48.33 -30.23
CA VAL A 170 -15.07 49.62 -30.50
C VAL A 170 -16.52 49.72 -29.97
N PHE A 171 -17.03 48.62 -29.41
CA PHE A 171 -18.39 48.45 -28.93
C PHE A 171 -18.46 48.64 -27.40
N TRP A 172 -19.62 48.40 -26.80
CA TRP A 172 -19.79 48.46 -25.36
C TRP A 172 -19.23 47.18 -24.74
N ASP A 173 -18.14 47.28 -23.98
CA ASP A 173 -17.51 46.18 -23.24
C ASP A 173 -17.45 46.51 -21.76
N SER A 174 -18.27 45.83 -20.97
CA SER A 174 -18.47 46.25 -19.59
C SER A 174 -18.83 45.11 -18.65
N HIS A 175 -19.07 45.47 -17.40
CA HIS A 175 -19.49 44.58 -16.33
C HIS A 175 -18.45 43.48 -16.03
N PRO A 176 -17.17 43.83 -15.78
CA PRO A 176 -16.14 42.84 -15.52
C PRO A 176 -16.39 42.09 -14.21
N CYS A 177 -16.25 40.77 -14.28
CA CYS A 177 -16.17 39.86 -13.16
C CYS A 177 -14.87 39.07 -13.24
N VAL A 178 -14.12 39.01 -12.15
CA VAL A 178 -12.83 38.34 -12.09
C VAL A 178 -12.81 37.19 -11.09
N VAL A 179 -12.22 36.07 -11.52
CA VAL A 179 -11.87 34.93 -10.67
C VAL A 179 -10.43 34.50 -10.94
N ARG A 180 -9.74 33.93 -9.95
CA ARG A 180 -8.35 33.45 -10.09
C ARG A 180 -8.18 32.04 -9.54
N ASP A 181 -7.32 31.26 -10.16
CA ASP A 181 -6.88 29.95 -9.67
C ASP A 181 -5.38 29.73 -9.94
N THR A 182 -4.74 28.89 -9.12
CA THR A 182 -3.34 28.48 -9.25
C THR A 182 -3.26 27.12 -9.92
N VAL A 183 -2.60 27.06 -11.08
CA VAL A 183 -2.34 25.80 -11.80
C VAL A 183 -1.01 25.16 -11.37
N LYS A 184 -0.81 23.88 -11.71
CA LYS A 184 0.45 23.12 -11.50
C LYS A 184 1.65 24.00 -11.91
N ASN A 185 2.64 24.11 -11.03
CA ASN A 185 3.81 25.02 -11.06
C ASN A 185 3.64 26.39 -10.37
N GLY A 186 2.55 26.61 -9.63
CA GLY A 186 2.37 27.82 -8.82
C GLY A 186 1.96 29.07 -9.62
N LYS A 187 1.64 28.90 -10.89
CA LYS A 187 1.22 29.98 -11.79
C LYS A 187 -0.24 30.37 -11.54
N ILE A 188 -0.53 31.66 -11.40
CA ILE A 188 -1.88 32.19 -11.19
C ILE A 188 -2.51 32.53 -12.54
N ILE A 189 -3.62 31.88 -12.87
CA ILE A 189 -4.44 32.17 -14.04
C ILE A 189 -5.67 32.96 -13.61
N THR A 190 -5.98 34.03 -14.34
CA THR A 190 -7.16 34.85 -14.12
C THR A 190 -8.23 34.50 -15.15
N LEU A 191 -9.46 34.27 -14.72
CA LEU A 191 -10.64 34.22 -15.55
C LEU A 191 -11.36 35.58 -15.44
N LEU A 192 -11.46 36.29 -16.56
CA LEU A 192 -12.26 37.51 -16.71
C LEU A 192 -13.54 37.15 -17.46
N VAL A 193 -14.69 37.58 -16.94
CA VAL A 193 -16.01 37.46 -17.58
C VAL A 193 -16.62 38.85 -17.70
N TRP A 194 -17.28 39.16 -18.80
CA TRP A 194 -17.88 40.48 -19.03
C TRP A 194 -19.04 40.41 -20.02
N ALA A 195 -19.79 41.50 -20.16
CA ALA A 195 -20.89 41.65 -21.11
C ALA A 195 -20.48 42.55 -22.28
N SER A 196 -20.93 42.23 -23.49
CA SER A 196 -20.59 42.97 -24.70
C SER A 196 -21.66 42.94 -25.78
N ASP A 197 -21.86 44.05 -26.46
CA ASP A 197 -22.73 44.16 -27.65
C ASP A 197 -21.98 44.05 -28.99
N ARG A 198 -20.74 43.52 -28.97
CA ARG A 198 -19.86 43.38 -30.16
C ARG A 198 -20.41 42.59 -31.34
N GLU A 199 -21.42 41.74 -31.12
CA GLU A 199 -22.09 40.97 -32.17
C GLU A 199 -23.40 41.62 -32.65
N SER A 200 -23.75 42.79 -32.09
CA SER A 200 -24.94 43.54 -32.46
C SER A 200 -24.85 44.06 -33.91
N PRO A 201 -25.91 43.93 -34.73
CA PRO A 201 -25.88 44.28 -36.15
C PRO A 201 -25.75 45.80 -36.46
N PHE A 202 -25.55 46.66 -35.45
CA PHE A 202 -25.34 48.08 -35.64
C PHE A 202 -23.91 48.42 -36.02
N VAL A 203 -23.66 48.43 -37.32
CA VAL A 203 -22.59 49.20 -37.94
C VAL A 203 -22.76 50.68 -37.56
N ARG A 204 -21.98 51.19 -36.60
CA ARG A 204 -21.78 52.64 -36.44
C ARG A 204 -20.95 53.16 -37.61
N ASN A 205 -21.59 53.36 -38.76
CA ASN A 205 -21.01 54.21 -39.79
C ASN A 205 -21.14 55.67 -39.33
N LEU A 206 -20.01 56.36 -39.30
CA LEU A 206 -19.79 57.75 -38.91
C LEU A 206 -20.53 58.80 -39.77
N ILE A 207 -21.58 58.46 -40.51
CA ILE A 207 -22.32 59.38 -41.37
C ILE A 207 -23.82 59.12 -41.24
N GLY A 208 -24.54 60.13 -40.76
CA GLY A 208 -25.88 60.03 -40.19
C GLY A 208 -26.92 59.36 -41.08
N ASN A 209 -27.53 58.31 -40.54
CA ASN A 209 -28.98 58.08 -40.54
C ASN A 209 -29.28 56.95 -39.54
N LEU A 210 -29.89 57.33 -38.41
CA LEU A 210 -30.33 56.42 -37.36
C LEU A 210 -31.63 55.73 -37.79
N ALA A 211 -31.59 54.43 -38.03
CA ALA A 211 -32.76 53.57 -37.91
C ALA A 211 -32.51 52.60 -36.75
N ALA A 212 -33.17 52.82 -35.62
CA ALA A 212 -33.12 51.94 -34.47
C ALA A 212 -33.85 50.62 -34.81
N SER A 213 -33.11 49.54 -35.05
CA SER A 213 -33.63 48.18 -34.81
C SER A 213 -33.81 47.97 -33.30
N PRO A 214 -34.95 47.40 -32.84
CA PRO A 214 -35.28 47.26 -31.42
C PRO A 214 -34.49 46.17 -30.65
N ASN A 215 -33.54 45.47 -31.29
CA ASN A 215 -32.80 44.36 -30.67
C ASN A 215 -31.28 44.55 -30.82
N THR A 216 -30.63 45.10 -29.78
CA THR A 216 -29.20 44.83 -29.51
C THR A 216 -29.13 43.47 -28.83
N ASP A 217 -28.24 42.57 -29.22
CA ASP A 217 -28.04 41.30 -28.51
C ASP A 217 -26.75 41.43 -27.67
N ILE A 218 -26.90 41.70 -26.37
CA ILE A 218 -25.76 41.78 -25.43
C ILE A 218 -25.44 40.37 -24.91
N ASN A 219 -24.20 39.93 -25.13
CA ASN A 219 -23.73 38.58 -24.82
C ASN A 219 -22.66 38.59 -23.73
N LEU A 220 -22.55 37.49 -22.99
CA LEU A 220 -21.46 37.27 -22.04
C LEU A 220 -20.26 36.62 -22.73
N TYR A 221 -19.07 37.13 -22.42
CA TYR A 221 -17.77 36.67 -22.91
C TYR A 221 -16.85 36.34 -21.75
N TYR A 222 -15.82 35.54 -22.03
CA TYR A 222 -14.77 35.25 -21.07
C TYR A 222 -13.38 35.16 -21.69
N ALA A 223 -12.37 35.41 -20.86
CA ALA A 223 -10.98 35.26 -21.22
C ALA A 223 -10.16 34.66 -20.06
N PHE A 224 -9.26 33.74 -20.39
CA PHE A 224 -8.24 33.28 -19.46
C PHE A 224 -6.96 34.09 -19.68
N LEU A 225 -6.41 34.67 -18.61
CA LEU A 225 -5.28 35.59 -18.62
C LEU A 225 -4.14 35.10 -17.73
N ASP A 226 -2.92 35.38 -18.16
CA ASP A 226 -1.68 35.26 -17.38
C ASP A 226 -1.02 36.64 -17.31
N GLY A 227 -1.23 37.35 -16.19
CA GLY A 227 -0.95 38.78 -16.13
C GLY A 227 -1.81 39.56 -17.13
N ASP A 228 -1.16 40.23 -18.08
CA ASP A 228 -1.81 40.96 -19.18
C ASP A 228 -1.97 40.10 -20.46
N LYS A 229 -1.41 38.88 -20.47
CA LYS A 229 -1.42 38.02 -21.65
C LYS A 229 -2.73 37.23 -21.75
N ILE A 230 -3.41 37.37 -22.88
CA ILE A 230 -4.60 36.58 -23.21
C ILE A 230 -4.18 35.18 -23.63
N LEU A 231 -4.63 34.16 -22.91
CA LEU A 231 -4.39 32.75 -23.21
C LEU A 231 -5.52 32.13 -24.01
N LYS A 232 -6.77 32.55 -23.73
CA LYS A 232 -7.97 32.15 -24.45
C LYS A 232 -9.04 33.23 -24.34
N PHE A 233 -9.85 33.37 -25.39
CA PHE A 233 -11.00 34.26 -25.49
C PHE A 233 -12.15 33.48 -26.15
N ASP A 234 -13.36 33.55 -25.61
CA ASP A 234 -14.55 32.86 -26.13
C ASP A 234 -15.86 33.46 -25.55
N SER A 235 -17.02 33.01 -26.05
CA SER A 235 -18.35 33.37 -25.52
C SER A 235 -19.03 32.20 -24.81
N PHE A 236 -20.06 32.48 -24.00
CA PHE A 236 -20.78 31.43 -23.25
C PHE A 236 -21.86 30.72 -24.09
N ASN A 237 -21.47 29.63 -24.74
CA ASN A 237 -22.41 28.71 -25.40
C ASN A 237 -23.40 28.10 -24.39
N GLY A 238 -24.70 28.27 -24.63
CA GLY A 238 -25.78 27.75 -23.79
C GLY A 238 -26.26 28.71 -22.68
N ILE A 239 -25.62 29.87 -22.52
CA ILE A 239 -26.10 30.97 -21.67
C ILE A 239 -26.59 32.12 -22.52
N ASN A 240 -25.76 32.55 -23.48
CA ASN A 240 -26.08 33.60 -24.43
C ASN A 240 -27.31 33.23 -25.26
N SER A 241 -28.16 34.21 -25.50
CA SER A 241 -29.43 34.02 -26.20
C SER A 241 -29.77 35.27 -27.02
N LYS A 242 -31.02 35.41 -27.49
CA LYS A 242 -31.50 36.68 -28.08
C LYS A 242 -31.83 37.74 -27.03
N ALA A 243 -31.83 37.37 -25.75
CA ALA A 243 -31.98 38.30 -24.65
C ALA A 243 -30.65 39.02 -24.40
N ASP A 244 -30.73 40.15 -23.70
CA ASP A 244 -29.56 40.87 -23.22
C ASP A 244 -29.10 40.21 -21.92
N GLU A 245 -27.84 39.80 -21.91
CA GLU A 245 -27.19 39.14 -20.78
C GLU A 245 -26.15 40.09 -20.20
N ILE A 246 -26.38 40.59 -18.98
CA ILE A 246 -25.53 41.62 -18.36
C ILE A 246 -25.17 41.27 -16.93
N SER A 247 -24.17 42.00 -16.41
CA SER A 247 -23.77 41.96 -14.99
C SER A 247 -23.40 40.56 -14.49
N PRO A 248 -22.45 39.87 -15.15
CA PRO A 248 -22.02 38.55 -14.72
C PRO A 248 -21.34 38.60 -13.35
N PHE A 249 -21.51 37.53 -12.57
CA PHE A 249 -20.84 37.29 -11.30
C PHE A 249 -20.64 35.80 -11.06
N ILE A 250 -19.41 35.36 -10.85
CA ILE A 250 -19.12 33.95 -10.55
C ILE A 250 -19.06 33.73 -9.04
N TYR A 251 -19.94 32.87 -8.55
CA TYR A 251 -20.05 32.44 -7.16
C TYR A 251 -19.56 31.00 -6.98
N CYS A 252 -19.06 30.67 -5.78
CA CYS A 252 -18.70 29.30 -5.36
C CYS A 252 -17.67 28.58 -6.27
N ILE A 253 -16.58 29.27 -6.63
CA ILE A 253 -15.59 28.77 -7.60
C ILE A 253 -14.98 27.40 -7.22
N CYS A 254 -14.78 27.09 -5.93
CA CYS A 254 -14.15 25.83 -5.53
C CYS A 254 -15.13 24.65 -5.37
N SER A 255 -16.44 24.88 -5.47
CA SER A 255 -17.46 23.84 -5.22
C SER A 255 -18.69 24.02 -6.10
N LYS A 256 -18.62 23.54 -7.35
CA LYS A 256 -19.65 23.75 -8.39
C LYS A 256 -19.88 25.25 -8.65
N PRO A 257 -18.97 25.89 -9.40
CA PRO A 257 -19.09 27.31 -9.76
C PRO A 257 -20.46 27.64 -10.36
N LYS A 258 -21.03 28.78 -9.96
CA LYS A 258 -22.29 29.29 -10.48
C LYS A 258 -22.07 30.66 -11.10
N LEU A 259 -22.48 30.85 -12.34
CA LEU A 259 -22.53 32.17 -12.97
C LEU A 259 -23.90 32.78 -12.69
N PHE A 260 -23.94 33.81 -11.85
CA PHE A 260 -25.08 34.71 -11.73
C PHE A 260 -24.98 35.80 -12.80
N PHE A 261 -26.11 36.21 -13.35
CA PHE A 261 -26.19 37.30 -14.33
C PHE A 261 -27.63 37.79 -14.42
N ALA A 262 -27.81 39.00 -14.96
CA ALA A 262 -29.11 39.60 -15.18
C ALA A 262 -29.53 39.41 -16.65
N SER A 263 -30.82 39.13 -16.87
CA SER A 263 -31.34 38.81 -18.20
C SER A 263 -32.79 39.23 -18.39
N ASN A 264 -33.14 39.66 -19.60
CA ASN A 264 -34.52 39.94 -20.02
C ASN A 264 -35.19 38.76 -20.77
N ARG A 265 -34.71 37.51 -20.56
CA ARG A 265 -35.13 36.30 -21.27
C ARG A 265 -36.55 35.76 -20.99
N ASN A 266 -37.16 36.05 -19.84
CA ASN A 266 -38.51 35.56 -19.50
C ASN A 266 -39.61 36.41 -20.18
N SER A 267 -40.03 36.01 -21.39
CA SER A 267 -41.32 36.43 -21.94
C SER A 267 -42.07 35.26 -22.61
N GLU A 268 -42.93 34.60 -21.84
CA GLU A 268 -44.08 33.89 -22.41
C GLU A 268 -45.09 34.92 -22.91
N SER A 269 -44.87 35.43 -24.12
CA SER A 269 -45.88 35.74 -25.15
C SER A 269 -45.23 36.55 -26.27
N ASN A 270 -45.14 35.94 -27.45
CA ASN A 270 -44.95 36.61 -28.75
C ASN A 270 -43.62 37.32 -29.03
N PHE A 271 -42.47 36.76 -28.65
CA PHE A 271 -41.16 37.13 -29.20
C PHE A 271 -40.76 38.62 -29.08
N GLN A 272 -41.31 39.36 -28.10
CA GLN A 272 -40.90 40.74 -27.80
C GLN A 272 -40.03 40.76 -26.54
N LYS A 273 -38.85 41.40 -26.61
CA LYS A 273 -37.96 41.61 -25.45
C LYS A 273 -38.73 42.39 -24.36
N LYS A 274 -38.59 42.01 -23.08
CA LYS A 274 -39.00 42.88 -21.97
C LYS A 274 -37.94 43.97 -21.77
N ASP A 275 -38.38 45.14 -21.34
CA ASP A 275 -37.49 46.25 -20.95
C ASP A 275 -36.78 46.01 -19.60
N ASN A 276 -37.15 44.96 -18.85
CA ASN A 276 -36.70 44.72 -17.48
C ASN A 276 -35.83 43.47 -17.35
N PHE A 277 -34.84 43.53 -16.46
CA PHE A 277 -33.93 42.42 -16.14
C PHE A 277 -34.30 41.69 -14.85
N ASP A 278 -34.34 40.36 -14.88
CA ASP A 278 -34.40 39.48 -13.72
C ASP A 278 -33.03 38.77 -13.53
N LEU A 279 -32.75 38.26 -12.32
CA LEU A 279 -31.52 37.54 -11.99
C LEU A 279 -31.62 36.03 -12.25
N TYR A 280 -30.67 35.51 -13.02
CA TYR A 280 -30.52 34.12 -13.39
C TYR A 280 -29.19 33.54 -12.91
N TYR A 281 -29.11 32.21 -12.90
CA TYR A 281 -27.89 31.47 -12.66
C TYR A 281 -27.72 30.27 -13.60
N SER A 282 -26.47 29.89 -13.85
CA SER A 282 -26.07 28.65 -14.49
C SER A 282 -24.93 27.98 -13.72
N GLU A 283 -24.98 26.66 -13.59
CA GLU A 283 -23.85 25.89 -13.06
C GLU A 283 -22.77 25.71 -14.15
N LEU A 284 -21.52 25.92 -13.76
CA LEU A 284 -20.35 25.82 -14.62
C LEU A 284 -19.37 24.75 -14.11
N GLU A 285 -18.63 24.18 -15.03
CA GLU A 285 -17.36 23.50 -14.78
C GLU A 285 -16.24 24.36 -15.38
N VAL A 286 -15.33 24.85 -14.53
CA VAL A 286 -14.21 25.71 -14.95
C VAL A 286 -12.91 24.93 -14.78
N ASN A 287 -12.24 24.68 -15.90
CA ASN A 287 -10.96 23.99 -15.93
C ASN A 287 -9.85 24.99 -16.28
N PHE A 288 -9.15 25.50 -15.27
CA PHE A 288 -8.04 26.44 -15.42
C PHE A 288 -6.80 25.82 -16.07
N HIS A 289 -6.65 24.49 -16.04
CA HIS A 289 -5.53 23.80 -16.71
C HIS A 289 -5.70 23.75 -18.22
N ASN A 290 -6.89 23.37 -18.66
CA ASN A 290 -7.22 23.22 -20.09
C ASN A 290 -7.79 24.51 -20.69
N LEU A 291 -7.95 25.58 -19.88
CA LEU A 291 -8.55 26.85 -20.27
C LEU A 291 -9.95 26.64 -20.86
N GLN A 292 -10.80 25.88 -20.16
CA GLN A 292 -12.13 25.51 -20.66
C GLN A 292 -13.20 25.83 -19.63
N ILE A 293 -14.34 26.32 -20.12
CA ILE A 293 -15.57 26.45 -19.35
C ILE A 293 -16.63 25.60 -20.03
N LYS A 294 -17.33 24.80 -19.23
CA LYS A 294 -18.48 24.01 -19.67
C LYS A 294 -19.70 24.43 -18.86
N VAL A 295 -20.78 24.76 -19.57
CA VAL A 295 -22.08 25.07 -18.95
C VAL A 295 -22.79 23.75 -18.66
N LEU A 296 -23.04 23.48 -17.38
CA LEU A 296 -23.65 22.22 -16.93
C LEU A 296 -25.18 22.31 -16.88
N GLN A 297 -25.71 23.53 -16.78
CA GLN A 297 -27.14 23.80 -16.62
C GLN A 297 -27.54 25.03 -17.42
N ALA A 298 -28.59 24.89 -18.24
CA ALA A 298 -29.23 26.01 -18.91
C ALA A 298 -29.73 27.03 -17.88
N PRO A 299 -29.70 28.34 -18.18
CA PRO A 299 -30.04 29.38 -17.21
C PRO A 299 -31.37 29.18 -16.49
N LYS A 300 -31.34 29.30 -15.17
CA LYS A 300 -32.49 29.23 -14.27
C LYS A 300 -32.64 30.51 -13.47
N LEU A 301 -33.89 30.88 -13.19
CA LEU A 301 -34.20 32.02 -12.34
C LEU A 301 -33.73 31.72 -10.90
N ILE A 302 -33.02 32.64 -10.25
CA ILE A 302 -32.46 32.45 -8.88
C ILE A 302 -33.56 32.11 -7.87
N SER A 303 -34.64 32.88 -7.91
CA SER A 303 -35.90 32.57 -7.24
C SER A 303 -37.00 33.32 -7.99
N GLY A 304 -38.15 32.68 -8.18
CA GLY A 304 -39.31 33.28 -8.83
C GLY A 304 -40.35 33.74 -7.82
N TYR A 305 -41.24 34.60 -8.28
CA TYR A 305 -42.51 34.84 -7.61
C TYR A 305 -43.29 33.52 -7.46
N GLU A 306 -43.45 32.99 -6.25
CA GLU A 306 -44.46 31.96 -5.98
C GLU A 306 -45.84 32.66 -5.84
N GLU A 307 -46.86 32.15 -6.53
CA GLU A 307 -48.22 32.68 -6.46
C GLU A 307 -48.67 32.84 -5.00
N GLY A 308 -48.89 34.09 -4.57
CA GLY A 308 -49.36 34.41 -3.22
C GLY A 308 -48.37 35.17 -2.32
N LEU A 309 -47.09 35.29 -2.70
CA LEU A 309 -46.15 36.19 -2.01
C LEU A 309 -46.29 37.65 -2.51
N ASN A 310 -45.77 38.61 -1.74
CA ASN A 310 -45.73 40.01 -2.16
C ASN A 310 -44.52 40.19 -3.09
N VAL A 311 -44.74 40.59 -4.35
CA VAL A 311 -43.68 40.88 -5.37
C VAL A 311 -42.59 41.80 -4.80
N LEU A 312 -42.97 42.63 -3.82
CA LEU A 312 -42.13 43.63 -3.16
C LEU A 312 -41.12 43.08 -2.13
N SER A 313 -41.12 41.77 -1.84
CA SER A 313 -40.21 41.14 -0.85
C SER A 313 -39.45 39.94 -1.41
N THR A 314 -39.21 39.89 -2.71
CA THR A 314 -38.53 38.77 -3.40
C THR A 314 -37.37 39.29 -4.26
N ILE A 315 -36.40 38.43 -4.56
CA ILE A 315 -35.20 38.78 -5.36
C ILE A 315 -35.61 39.21 -6.77
N ASN A 316 -36.48 38.44 -7.43
CA ASN A 316 -36.97 38.78 -8.77
C ASN A 316 -38.39 39.34 -8.76
N SER A 317 -38.56 40.59 -9.19
CA SER A 317 -39.89 41.23 -9.25
C SER A 317 -40.57 41.15 -10.61
N SER A 318 -39.83 40.82 -11.68
CA SER A 318 -40.33 40.79 -13.06
C SER A 318 -40.84 42.12 -13.64
N ILE A 319 -40.78 43.21 -12.87
CA ILE A 319 -41.27 44.55 -13.23
C ILE A 319 -40.24 45.67 -13.05
N PHE A 320 -39.21 45.43 -12.25
CA PHE A 320 -38.08 46.33 -12.03
C PHE A 320 -36.83 45.69 -12.60
N ASN A 321 -35.80 46.50 -12.83
CA ASN A 321 -34.49 46.00 -13.18
C ASN A 321 -33.80 45.47 -11.93
N GLU A 322 -33.36 44.23 -11.97
CA GLU A 322 -32.41 43.66 -11.00
C GLU A 322 -31.13 43.30 -11.72
N ILE A 323 -30.04 43.94 -11.30
CA ILE A 323 -28.74 43.88 -11.96
C ILE A 323 -27.63 43.83 -10.91
N PHE A 324 -26.41 43.50 -11.36
CA PHE A 324 -25.21 43.39 -10.51
C PHE A 324 -25.38 42.44 -9.31
N PRO A 325 -25.74 41.16 -9.55
CA PRO A 325 -25.77 40.17 -8.48
C PRO A 325 -24.38 40.02 -7.85
N TYR A 326 -24.33 39.96 -6.54
CA TYR A 326 -23.12 39.78 -5.76
C TYR A 326 -23.41 38.89 -4.54
N ALA A 327 -22.59 37.86 -4.35
CA ALA A 327 -22.66 37.02 -3.17
C ALA A 327 -21.26 36.86 -2.56
N PRO A 328 -21.05 37.21 -1.28
CA PRO A 328 -19.79 36.95 -0.62
C PRO A 328 -19.54 35.43 -0.54
N ASN A 329 -18.30 35.00 -0.79
CA ASN A 329 -17.89 33.60 -0.62
C ASN A 329 -18.16 33.12 0.82
N PRO A 330 -18.55 31.85 1.00
CA PRO A 330 -19.17 31.37 2.24
C PRO A 330 -18.28 31.52 3.47
N ILE A 331 -18.94 31.78 4.59
CA ILE A 331 -18.40 31.73 5.95
C ILE A 331 -18.87 30.41 6.56
N GLY A 332 -17.95 29.48 6.79
CA GLY A 332 -18.04 28.42 7.82
C GLY A 332 -19.23 27.44 7.74
N ILE A 333 -18.93 26.15 7.91
CA ILE A 333 -19.96 25.14 8.18
C ILE A 333 -20.66 25.51 9.51
N GLY A 334 -21.91 25.98 9.43
CA GLY A 334 -22.89 25.92 10.53
C GLY A 334 -23.23 27.17 11.34
N THR A 335 -22.83 28.41 11.00
CA THR A 335 -23.11 29.56 11.91
C THR A 335 -23.45 30.95 11.33
N ARG A 336 -23.53 31.19 10.00
CA ARG A 336 -23.95 32.52 9.48
C ARG A 336 -24.91 32.44 8.29
N GLU A 337 -25.81 33.43 8.22
CA GLU A 337 -26.74 33.67 7.11
C GLU A 337 -25.96 34.11 5.85
N GLU A 338 -26.09 33.35 4.75
CA GLU A 338 -25.55 33.72 3.43
C GLU A 338 -26.53 34.65 2.73
N TYR A 339 -26.06 35.75 2.15
CA TYR A 339 -26.91 36.73 1.46
C TYR A 339 -26.52 36.93 0.00
N LEU A 340 -27.50 37.20 -0.84
CA LEU A 340 -27.36 37.73 -2.18
C LEU A 340 -27.64 39.24 -2.14
N TYR A 341 -26.73 40.02 -2.71
CA TYR A 341 -26.84 41.45 -2.92
C TYR A 341 -27.07 41.72 -4.40
N PHE A 342 -27.83 42.75 -4.73
CA PHE A 342 -28.02 43.22 -6.10
C PHE A 342 -28.54 44.65 -6.10
N SER A 343 -28.50 45.30 -7.25
CA SER A 343 -29.02 46.64 -7.43
C SER A 343 -30.37 46.61 -8.11
N SER A 344 -31.29 47.48 -7.70
CA SER A 344 -32.61 47.56 -8.31
C SER A 344 -33.18 48.97 -8.34
N ASP A 345 -33.95 49.25 -9.40
CA ASP A 345 -34.70 50.50 -9.59
C ASP A 345 -36.12 50.49 -8.99
N ARG A 346 -36.38 49.53 -8.10
CA ARG A 346 -37.58 49.44 -7.27
C ARG A 346 -37.85 50.77 -6.58
N PHE A 347 -38.99 51.37 -6.89
CA PHE A 347 -39.47 52.64 -6.30
C PHE A 347 -38.62 53.89 -6.62
N SER A 348 -37.87 53.85 -7.72
CA SER A 348 -37.15 55.01 -8.29
C SER A 348 -38.05 56.19 -8.68
N VAL A 349 -39.33 55.90 -8.95
CA VAL A 349 -40.37 56.90 -9.21
C VAL A 349 -41.54 56.64 -8.26
N PRO A 350 -42.20 57.67 -7.69
CA PRO A 350 -43.35 57.48 -6.81
C PRO A 350 -44.42 56.61 -7.46
N TRP A 351 -44.92 55.61 -6.72
CA TRP A 351 -45.87 54.59 -7.20
C TRP A 351 -47.11 55.18 -7.90
N SER A 352 -47.54 56.37 -7.48
CA SER A 352 -48.65 57.13 -8.07
C SER A 352 -48.49 57.45 -9.57
N LYS A 353 -47.26 57.61 -10.07
CA LYS A 353 -46.97 57.81 -11.51
C LYS A 353 -46.87 56.48 -12.26
N ILE A 354 -46.39 55.44 -11.59
CA ILE A 354 -46.20 54.09 -12.11
C ILE A 354 -47.56 53.38 -12.32
N LYS A 355 -48.54 53.56 -11.42
CA LYS A 355 -49.92 53.01 -11.48
C LYS A 355 -50.64 53.24 -12.82
N LYS A 356 -50.35 54.33 -13.53
CA LYS A 356 -50.96 54.65 -14.84
C LYS A 356 -50.53 53.72 -15.99
N LYS A 357 -49.34 53.08 -15.90
CA LYS A 357 -48.89 52.07 -16.88
C LYS A 357 -49.54 50.69 -16.65
N PHE A 358 -50.22 50.49 -15.51
CA PHE A 358 -50.70 49.19 -15.04
C PHE A 358 -52.22 48.96 -15.19
N ILE A 359 -52.94 49.81 -15.93
CA ILE A 359 -54.42 49.78 -16.01
C ILE A 359 -54.98 48.57 -16.79
N ASN A 360 -54.15 47.76 -17.47
CA ASN A 360 -54.61 46.63 -18.29
C ASN A 360 -54.42 45.22 -17.68
N LEU A 361 -54.15 45.10 -16.38
CA LEU A 361 -54.22 43.80 -15.68
C LEU A 361 -55.59 43.68 -14.99
N GLU A 362 -56.42 42.76 -15.46
CA GLU A 362 -57.83 42.56 -15.07
C GLU A 362 -58.09 42.17 -13.59
N GLU A 363 -57.11 42.29 -12.69
CA GLU A 363 -57.35 42.09 -11.25
C GLU A 363 -57.03 43.35 -10.46
N LYS A 364 -58.08 43.91 -9.83
CA LYS A 364 -57.98 44.87 -8.72
C LYS A 364 -57.24 44.22 -7.54
N LYS A 365 -55.91 44.17 -7.58
CA LYS A 365 -55.08 43.99 -6.39
C LYS A 365 -54.61 45.37 -5.93
N GLU A 366 -55.22 45.85 -4.84
CA GLU A 366 -54.81 47.07 -4.15
C GLU A 366 -53.33 47.00 -3.76
N CYS A 367 -52.60 48.11 -3.89
CA CYS A 367 -51.22 48.18 -3.41
C CYS A 367 -51.19 47.92 -1.89
N PRO A 368 -50.27 47.10 -1.35
CA PRO A 368 -50.07 47.00 0.10
C PRO A 368 -49.63 48.34 0.73
N CYS A 369 -49.23 49.32 -0.09
CA CYS A 369 -48.85 50.67 0.32
C CYS A 369 -50.03 51.65 0.52
N GLU A 370 -51.27 51.30 0.12
CA GLU A 370 -52.45 52.17 0.28
C GLU A 370 -53.24 51.88 1.59
N ARG A 371 -52.70 51.06 2.50
CA ARG A 371 -53.31 50.77 3.81
C ARG A 371 -52.76 51.61 4.95
N THR A 372 -52.55 52.91 4.79
CA THR A 372 -52.49 53.79 5.96
C THR A 372 -52.95 55.19 5.60
N THR A 373 -53.83 55.73 6.43
CA THR A 373 -54.15 57.15 6.56
C THR A 373 -52.97 57.95 7.15
N SER A 374 -51.72 57.65 6.75
CA SER A 374 -50.50 58.27 7.29
C SER A 374 -49.69 58.91 6.17
N ASP A 375 -49.14 60.08 6.45
CA ASP A 375 -48.30 60.92 5.57
C ASP A 375 -46.96 60.26 5.17
N SER A 376 -46.91 59.00 4.72
CA SER A 376 -45.66 58.25 4.45
C SER A 376 -45.63 57.60 3.07
N VAL A 377 -44.52 57.75 2.34
CA VAL A 377 -44.30 57.17 0.99
C VAL A 377 -43.07 56.26 1.00
N ILE A 378 -43.23 55.05 0.45
CA ILE A 378 -42.10 54.15 0.20
C ILE A 378 -41.34 54.64 -1.04
N ALA A 379 -40.07 54.94 -0.90
CA ALA A 379 -39.21 55.36 -2.01
C ALA A 379 -37.75 54.95 -1.79
N SER A 380 -37.03 54.65 -2.88
CA SER A 380 -35.58 54.42 -2.88
C SER A 380 -34.82 55.64 -2.36
N GLU A 381 -33.63 55.46 -1.79
CA GLU A 381 -32.76 56.58 -1.40
C GLU A 381 -32.39 57.43 -2.61
N GLY A 382 -31.84 56.80 -3.64
CA GLY A 382 -31.65 57.40 -4.96
C GLY A 382 -32.73 56.94 -5.92
N GLY A 383 -32.33 56.05 -6.83
CA GLY A 383 -33.11 55.59 -7.97
C GLY A 383 -32.69 54.20 -8.41
N TYR A 384 -31.42 53.84 -8.28
CA TYR A 384 -30.99 52.44 -8.14
C TYR A 384 -30.37 52.31 -6.76
N ASP A 385 -30.94 51.41 -5.96
CA ASP A 385 -30.48 51.11 -4.61
C ASP A 385 -30.00 49.65 -4.53
N PHE A 386 -29.07 49.38 -3.62
CA PHE A 386 -28.64 48.04 -3.24
C PHE A 386 -29.68 47.37 -2.34
N TYR A 387 -29.96 46.11 -2.63
CA TYR A 387 -30.85 45.23 -1.89
C TYR A 387 -30.09 43.99 -1.40
N VAL A 388 -30.57 43.40 -0.30
CA VAL A 388 -30.00 42.21 0.34
C VAL A 388 -31.10 41.23 0.71
N PHE A 389 -30.94 39.97 0.31
CA PHE A 389 -31.86 38.87 0.60
C PHE A 389 -31.08 37.60 0.96
N GLU A 390 -31.67 36.71 1.74
CA GLU A 390 -31.05 35.42 2.09
C GLU A 390 -30.83 34.57 0.82
N MET A 391 -29.66 33.95 0.71
CA MET A 391 -29.31 33.07 -0.40
C MET A 391 -30.24 31.84 -0.40
N PRO A 392 -30.95 31.55 -1.51
CA PRO A 392 -31.77 30.35 -1.62
C PRO A 392 -30.99 29.09 -1.26
N GLN A 393 -31.60 28.17 -0.49
CA GLN A 393 -30.92 27.00 0.04
C GLN A 393 -30.22 26.15 -1.04
N HIS A 394 -30.83 26.04 -2.22
CA HIS A 394 -30.28 25.27 -3.34
C HIS A 394 -29.07 25.93 -4.03
N LEU A 395 -28.80 27.21 -3.75
CA LEU A 395 -27.66 27.95 -4.30
C LEU A 395 -26.48 28.08 -3.34
N ARG A 396 -26.68 27.82 -2.04
CA ARG A 396 -25.66 27.96 -1.00
C ARG A 396 -24.37 27.22 -1.33
N CYS A 397 -23.24 27.83 -0.99
CA CYS A 397 -21.93 27.27 -1.30
C CYS A 397 -21.44 26.37 -0.18
N ILE A 398 -21.40 25.07 -0.43
CA ILE A 398 -20.87 24.08 0.52
C ILE A 398 -19.44 23.73 0.10
N PRO A 399 -18.39 24.11 0.86
CA PRO A 399 -17.03 23.74 0.52
C PRO A 399 -16.86 22.21 0.47
N PRO A 400 -16.02 21.67 -0.43
CA PRO A 400 -15.74 20.24 -0.46
C PRO A 400 -15.08 19.79 0.85
N PRO A 401 -15.20 18.52 1.26
CA PRO A 401 -14.45 18.01 2.41
C PRO A 401 -12.93 18.16 2.21
N LYS A 402 -12.17 18.22 3.31
CA LYS A 402 -10.70 18.23 3.24
C LYS A 402 -10.24 16.94 2.52
N PRO A 403 -9.34 17.03 1.51
CA PRO A 403 -8.78 15.84 0.88
C PRO A 403 -8.10 14.91 1.90
N ALA A 404 -8.30 13.61 1.75
CA ALA A 404 -7.79 12.58 2.66
C ALA A 404 -6.92 11.56 1.92
N LEU A 405 -5.76 11.23 2.51
CA LEU A 405 -4.93 10.12 2.07
C LEU A 405 -5.26 8.91 2.93
N ARG A 406 -5.72 7.83 2.30
CA ARG A 406 -6.01 6.57 2.98
C ARG A 406 -4.92 5.56 2.68
N MET A 407 -4.72 4.64 3.61
CA MET A 407 -3.84 3.50 3.46
C MET A 407 -4.64 2.22 3.65
N ILE A 408 -4.36 1.22 2.82
CA ILE A 408 -4.77 -0.16 2.98
C ILE A 408 -3.51 -0.96 3.26
N ALA A 409 -3.48 -1.71 4.35
CA ALA A 409 -2.38 -2.64 4.63
C ALA A 409 -2.85 -4.07 4.34
N GLU A 410 -2.07 -4.79 3.55
CA GLU A 410 -2.28 -6.17 3.14
C GLU A 410 -1.15 -7.04 3.70
N VAL A 411 -1.48 -8.26 4.11
CA VAL A 411 -0.50 -9.24 4.60
C VAL A 411 -0.44 -10.39 3.61
N ASN A 412 0.76 -10.70 3.15
CA ASN A 412 1.05 -11.81 2.26
C ASN A 412 1.90 -12.84 3.00
N LEU A 413 1.38 -14.05 3.23
CA LEU A 413 2.10 -15.13 3.91
C LEU A 413 2.65 -16.14 2.91
N ILE A 414 3.95 -16.41 3.00
CA ILE A 414 4.66 -17.47 2.28
C ILE A 414 5.04 -18.56 3.29
N SER A 415 4.43 -19.73 3.19
CA SER A 415 4.81 -20.91 3.98
C SER A 415 5.89 -21.71 3.24
N LEU A 416 7.02 -21.97 3.89
CA LEU A 416 8.14 -22.75 3.32
C LEU A 416 8.05 -24.26 3.62
N ASN A 417 6.89 -24.77 4.05
CA ASN A 417 6.70 -26.21 4.20
C ASN A 417 6.70 -26.92 2.85
N ALA A 418 7.56 -27.94 2.69
CA ALA A 418 7.71 -28.72 1.46
C ALA A 418 6.47 -29.56 1.04
N GLU A 419 5.37 -29.55 1.80
CA GLU A 419 4.09 -30.14 1.34
C GLU A 419 2.92 -29.38 1.97
N ASN A 420 2.11 -28.76 1.10
CA ASN A 420 0.65 -28.54 1.14
C ASN A 420 -0.10 -28.15 2.43
N ASP A 421 0.54 -27.82 3.54
CA ASP A 421 -0.15 -27.14 4.64
C ASP A 421 -0.10 -25.64 4.37
N THR A 422 -1.04 -25.18 3.54
CA THR A 422 -1.52 -23.82 3.60
C THR A 422 -2.07 -23.61 5.00
N LEU A 423 -1.25 -23.09 5.92
CA LEU A 423 -1.76 -22.31 7.05
C LEU A 423 -2.80 -21.38 6.44
N SER A 424 -4.07 -21.59 6.80
CA SER A 424 -5.14 -20.87 6.13
C SER A 424 -4.89 -19.39 6.34
N ILE A 425 -4.81 -18.63 5.26
CA ILE A 425 -4.58 -17.19 5.31
C ILE A 425 -5.65 -16.53 6.21
N GLU A 426 -6.81 -17.18 6.38
CA GLU A 426 -7.91 -16.82 7.27
C GLU A 426 -7.52 -16.65 8.75
N GLU A 427 -6.52 -17.38 9.28
CA GLU A 427 -6.07 -17.20 10.67
C GLU A 427 -5.10 -16.03 10.85
N LEU A 428 -4.29 -15.71 9.83
CA LEU A 428 -3.44 -14.51 9.79
C LEU A 428 -4.23 -13.24 9.44
N TYR A 429 -5.34 -13.35 8.71
CA TYR A 429 -6.25 -12.22 8.45
C TYR A 429 -6.91 -11.68 9.73
N GLN A 430 -6.88 -12.43 10.83
CA GLN A 430 -7.35 -11.96 12.14
C GLN A 430 -6.28 -11.22 12.97
N GLN A 431 -5.01 -11.20 12.52
CA GLN A 431 -3.94 -10.56 13.27
C GLN A 431 -3.96 -9.04 13.12
N ASP A 432 -3.65 -8.36 14.21
CA ASP A 432 -3.60 -6.91 14.26
C ASP A 432 -2.30 -6.40 13.63
N ILE A 433 -2.42 -5.71 12.50
CA ILE A 433 -1.36 -4.91 11.90
C ILE A 433 -1.11 -3.71 12.82
N ASN A 434 0.13 -3.56 13.25
CA ASN A 434 0.57 -2.44 14.06
C ASN A 434 0.90 -1.25 13.17
N ILE A 435 0.11 -0.19 13.27
CA ILE A 435 0.37 1.10 12.64
C ILE A 435 0.79 2.07 13.73
N ALA A 436 2.08 2.28 13.88
CA ALA A 436 2.66 3.15 14.89
C ALA A 436 3.03 4.53 14.31
N LYS A 437 2.47 5.60 14.87
CA LYS A 437 2.89 6.97 14.50
C LYS A 437 4.24 7.29 15.15
N ILE A 438 5.23 7.61 14.32
CA ILE A 438 6.63 7.85 14.73
C ILE A 438 7.11 9.25 14.31
N SER A 439 8.25 9.69 14.86
CA SER A 439 8.90 10.92 14.43
C SER A 439 9.65 10.73 13.10
N LYS A 440 9.78 11.79 12.29
CA LYS A 440 10.56 11.73 11.04
C LYS A 440 12.02 11.34 11.26
N ASN A 441 12.65 11.85 12.32
CA ASN A 441 14.02 11.47 12.68
C ASN A 441 14.14 9.96 12.99
N MET A 442 13.15 9.39 13.69
CA MET A 442 13.11 7.94 13.93
C MET A 442 12.90 7.16 12.63
N ALA A 443 12.02 7.64 11.74
CA ALA A 443 11.81 7.04 10.42
C ALA A 443 13.10 7.00 9.59
N ASP A 444 13.86 8.10 9.54
CA ASP A 444 15.12 8.20 8.82
C ASP A 444 16.15 7.20 9.37
N LYS A 445 16.27 7.09 10.70
CA LYS A 445 17.15 6.11 11.36
C LYS A 445 16.76 4.66 11.03
N ILE A 446 15.47 4.33 11.08
CA ILE A 446 15.00 2.97 10.75
C ILE A 446 15.35 2.63 9.28
N GLN A 447 15.15 3.57 8.36
CA GLN A 447 15.51 3.39 6.95
C GLN A 447 17.03 3.20 6.75
N GLU A 448 17.85 3.92 7.52
CA GLU A 448 19.31 3.73 7.52
C GLU A 448 19.70 2.34 8.00
N LEU A 449 19.11 1.87 9.09
CA LEU A 449 19.35 0.52 9.62
C LEU A 449 18.97 -0.57 8.62
N TYR A 450 17.83 -0.44 7.92
CA TYR A 450 17.43 -1.40 6.88
C TYR A 450 18.43 -1.43 5.71
N LYS A 451 18.91 -0.27 5.25
CA LYS A 451 19.93 -0.21 4.19
C LYS A 451 21.24 -0.86 4.62
N ARG A 452 21.68 -0.58 5.85
CA ARG A 452 22.92 -1.16 6.40
C ARG A 452 22.80 -2.67 6.57
N LYS A 453 21.65 -3.17 7.05
CA LYS A 453 21.36 -4.61 7.18
C LYS A 453 21.42 -5.32 5.82
N ALA A 454 20.71 -4.79 4.82
CA ALA A 454 20.69 -5.38 3.49
C ALA A 454 22.10 -5.48 2.87
N SER A 455 22.91 -4.44 3.00
CA SER A 455 24.29 -4.45 2.51
C SER A 455 25.17 -5.49 3.23
N LEU A 456 25.00 -5.66 4.54
CA LEU A 456 25.74 -6.67 5.31
C LEU A 456 25.32 -8.10 4.98
N GLU A 457 24.02 -8.34 4.75
CA GLU A 457 23.52 -9.64 4.33
C GLU A 457 24.04 -10.05 2.93
N GLU A 458 24.14 -9.10 2.01
CA GLU A 458 24.76 -9.31 0.69
C GLU A 458 26.25 -9.65 0.81
N ASN A 459 27.00 -8.86 1.59
CA ASN A 459 28.41 -9.14 1.87
C ASN A 459 28.62 -10.52 2.53
N LYS A 460 27.72 -10.91 3.44
CA LYS A 460 27.79 -12.20 4.12
C LYS A 460 27.65 -13.36 3.12
N LYS A 461 26.69 -13.28 2.19
CA LYS A 461 26.51 -14.29 1.12
C LYS A 461 27.78 -14.47 0.28
N GLU A 462 28.45 -13.38 -0.11
CA GLU A 462 29.71 -13.45 -0.85
C GLU A 462 30.82 -14.14 -0.05
N LEU A 463 30.88 -13.88 1.26
CA LEU A 463 31.88 -14.47 2.15
C LEU A 463 31.64 -15.97 2.42
N GLU A 464 30.38 -16.42 2.39
CA GLU A 464 29.96 -17.82 2.60
C GLU A 464 30.38 -18.78 1.47
N ILE A 465 30.77 -18.25 0.29
CA ILE A 465 31.30 -19.07 -0.81
C ILE A 465 32.59 -19.80 -0.42
N ASN A 466 33.37 -19.28 0.54
CA ASN A 466 34.58 -19.93 1.05
C ASN A 466 34.75 -19.78 2.58
N PRO A 467 33.93 -20.48 3.39
CA PRO A 467 33.77 -20.19 4.81
C PRO A 467 35.06 -20.37 5.62
N ARG A 468 35.89 -21.35 5.23
CA ARG A 468 37.15 -21.68 5.92
C ARG A 468 38.20 -20.56 5.81
N LYS A 469 38.19 -19.77 4.74
CA LYS A 469 39.11 -18.65 4.54
C LYS A 469 38.59 -17.36 5.17
N ASN A 470 37.26 -17.23 5.27
CA ASN A 470 36.58 -16.00 5.65
C ASN A 470 35.99 -16.01 7.08
N GLN A 471 36.31 -17.02 7.89
CA GLN A 471 35.70 -17.25 9.21
C GLN A 471 35.72 -16.03 10.14
N ALA A 472 36.81 -15.24 10.14
CA ALA A 472 36.91 -14.02 10.95
C ALA A 472 36.03 -12.86 10.42
N LEU A 473 35.86 -12.76 9.11
CA LEU A 473 35.03 -11.75 8.45
C LEU A 473 33.54 -12.09 8.59
N LEU A 474 33.18 -13.37 8.50
CA LEU A 474 31.83 -13.87 8.75
C LEU A 474 31.40 -13.56 10.18
N LYS A 475 32.26 -13.86 11.17
CA LYS A 475 32.00 -13.50 12.58
C LYS A 475 31.78 -11.99 12.76
N LYS A 476 32.58 -11.16 12.10
CA LYS A 476 32.42 -9.70 12.16
C LYS A 476 31.09 -9.23 11.55
N CYS A 477 30.66 -9.85 10.44
CA CYS A 477 29.36 -9.56 9.84
C CYS A 477 28.21 -9.97 10.77
N ASP A 478 28.31 -11.13 11.43
CA ASP A 478 27.31 -11.59 12.39
C ASP A 478 27.21 -10.67 13.60
N ASP A 479 28.34 -10.24 14.17
CA ASP A 479 28.40 -9.29 15.28
C ASP A 479 27.75 -7.93 14.88
N GLU A 480 27.97 -7.46 13.66
CA GLU A 480 27.42 -6.20 13.16
C GLU A 480 25.91 -6.30 12.87
N LEU A 481 25.44 -7.41 12.31
CA LEU A 481 24.00 -7.70 12.14
C LEU A 481 23.28 -7.73 13.49
N GLN A 482 23.90 -8.36 14.50
CA GLN A 482 23.35 -8.40 15.86
C GLN A 482 23.28 -7.01 16.50
N SER A 483 24.28 -6.16 16.26
CA SER A 483 24.27 -4.76 16.71
C SER A 483 23.14 -3.96 16.07
N ILE A 484 22.85 -4.17 14.79
CA ILE A 484 21.75 -3.48 14.08
C ILE A 484 20.39 -3.92 14.63
N ASP A 485 20.21 -5.22 14.88
CA ASP A 485 18.97 -5.73 15.46
C ASP A 485 18.74 -5.18 16.89
N LEU A 486 19.82 -4.96 17.66
CA LEU A 486 19.74 -4.34 18.99
C LEU A 486 19.35 -2.85 18.92
N GLU A 487 19.97 -2.08 18.03
CA GLU A 487 19.67 -0.65 17.83
C GLU A 487 18.22 -0.45 17.35
N LYS A 488 17.75 -1.34 16.47
CA LYS A 488 16.35 -1.37 16.04
C LYS A 488 15.40 -1.65 17.21
N TYR A 489 15.72 -2.64 18.05
CA TYR A 489 14.92 -2.97 19.24
C TYR A 489 14.82 -1.79 20.21
N GLU A 490 15.91 -1.06 20.44
CA GLU A 490 15.92 0.14 21.27
C GLU A 490 15.03 1.26 20.70
N LEU A 491 15.04 1.47 19.37
CA LEU A 491 14.15 2.44 18.71
C LEU A 491 12.68 2.07 18.86
N PHE A 492 12.35 0.79 18.75
CA PHE A 492 10.95 0.33 18.86
C PHE A 492 10.41 0.50 20.29
N ASN A 493 11.25 0.29 21.31
CA ASN A 493 10.87 0.51 22.71
C ASN A 493 10.63 1.98 23.07
N GLN A 494 11.05 2.93 22.22
CA GLN A 494 10.77 4.36 22.41
C GLN A 494 9.38 4.76 21.90
N ILE A 495 8.69 3.88 21.16
CA ILE A 495 7.35 4.14 20.63
C ILE A 495 6.33 3.98 21.76
N SER A 496 5.63 5.07 22.09
CA SER A 496 4.54 5.04 23.07
C SER A 496 3.41 4.15 22.59
N SER A 497 2.88 3.29 23.47
CA SER A 497 1.71 2.45 23.17
C SER A 497 0.48 3.25 22.74
N SER A 498 0.34 4.50 23.19
CA SER A 498 -0.71 5.43 22.75
C SER A 498 -0.65 5.80 21.27
N ASN A 499 0.49 5.58 20.62
CA ASN A 499 0.72 5.91 19.21
C ASN A 499 0.55 4.70 18.29
N ILE A 500 0.26 3.52 18.86
CA ILE A 500 0.07 2.28 18.13
C ILE A 500 -1.43 2.10 17.91
N LEU A 501 -1.81 1.95 16.65
CA LEU A 501 -3.14 1.55 16.26
C LEU A 501 -3.09 0.14 15.69
N TYR A 502 -3.92 -0.73 16.26
CA TYR A 502 -4.14 -2.09 15.81
C TYR A 502 -5.20 -2.08 14.70
N ALA A 503 -4.80 -2.45 13.49
CA ALA A 503 -5.65 -2.46 12.31
C ALA A 503 -5.79 -3.87 11.75
N LYS A 504 -6.92 -4.18 11.12
CA LYS A 504 -7.05 -5.44 10.38
C LYS A 504 -6.57 -5.27 8.94
N SER A 505 -6.10 -6.37 8.36
CA SER A 505 -5.82 -6.45 6.92
C SER A 505 -7.03 -5.98 6.09
N ASN A 506 -6.77 -5.28 4.99
CA ASN A 506 -7.77 -4.71 4.09
C ASN A 506 -8.67 -3.59 4.68
N GLN A 507 -8.35 -3.05 5.85
CA GLN A 507 -9.05 -1.87 6.39
C GLN A 507 -8.41 -0.56 5.96
N TYR A 508 -9.25 0.44 5.74
CA TYR A 508 -8.81 1.81 5.44
C TYR A 508 -8.36 2.52 6.71
N TYR A 509 -7.15 3.07 6.65
CA TYR A 509 -6.60 3.93 7.69
C TYR A 509 -6.29 5.33 7.15
N GLU A 510 -6.70 6.37 7.85
CA GLU A 510 -6.44 7.76 7.43
C GLU A 510 -5.03 8.21 7.84
N ILE A 511 -4.26 8.67 6.86
CA ILE A 511 -2.88 9.12 7.02
C ILE A 511 -2.87 10.64 7.19
N SER A 512 -2.29 11.11 8.30
CA SER A 512 -2.09 12.53 8.56
C SER A 512 -0.99 13.10 7.66
N GLU A 513 -1.14 14.37 7.26
CA GLU A 513 -0.09 15.13 6.57
C GLU A 513 1.19 15.25 7.42
N ASN A 514 2.34 15.40 6.75
CA ASN A 514 3.64 15.67 7.37
C ASN A 514 4.01 14.72 8.54
N SER A 515 3.59 13.46 8.46
CA SER A 515 3.70 12.47 9.53
C SER A 515 4.49 11.25 9.05
N ALA A 516 5.03 10.48 9.99
CA ALA A 516 5.71 9.22 9.70
C ALA A 516 5.04 8.08 10.46
N TYR A 517 5.00 6.91 9.83
CA TYR A 517 4.34 5.71 10.33
C TYR A 517 5.26 4.51 10.15
N LEU A 518 5.35 3.68 11.19
CA LEU A 518 5.93 2.34 11.13
C LEU A 518 4.78 1.33 11.07
N ILE A 519 4.82 0.46 10.08
CA ILE A 519 3.82 -0.56 9.82
C ILE A 519 4.50 -1.91 10.01
N SER A 520 4.01 -2.70 10.96
CA SER A 520 4.56 -4.01 11.30
C SER A 520 3.45 -4.98 11.70
N ILE A 521 3.80 -6.25 11.85
CA ILE A 521 2.91 -7.28 12.38
C ILE A 521 3.42 -7.69 13.75
N GLU A 522 2.53 -7.78 14.73
CA GLU A 522 2.86 -8.37 16.01
C GLU A 522 3.16 -9.85 15.80
N LYS A 523 4.40 -10.27 16.05
CA LYS A 523 4.82 -11.65 15.81
C LYS A 523 4.10 -12.57 16.79
N PRO A 524 3.24 -13.49 16.33
CA PRO A 524 2.87 -14.61 17.17
C PRO A 524 4.07 -15.56 17.18
N ASP A 525 4.64 -15.80 18.35
CA ASP A 525 5.43 -17.01 18.55
C ASP A 525 4.43 -18.18 18.61
N GLU A 526 4.09 -18.72 17.43
CA GLU A 526 3.37 -20.00 17.38
C GLU A 526 4.34 -21.14 17.74
N GLU A 527 3.89 -22.09 18.57
CA GLU A 527 4.72 -23.16 19.13
C GLU A 527 5.42 -24.03 18.06
N CYS A 528 4.94 -24.03 16.81
CA CYS A 528 5.47 -24.84 15.71
C CYS A 528 6.17 -24.06 14.57
N PHE A 529 6.07 -22.73 14.50
CA PHE A 529 6.55 -21.93 13.36
C PHE A 529 7.27 -20.64 13.78
N HIS A 530 8.38 -20.34 13.10
CA HIS A 530 8.96 -19.01 13.06
C HIS A 530 8.36 -18.21 11.93
N ILE A 531 7.54 -17.21 12.27
CA ILE A 531 6.99 -16.25 11.31
C ILE A 531 7.87 -14.99 11.33
N ASN A 532 8.45 -14.67 10.16
CA ASN A 532 9.22 -13.44 9.98
C ASN A 532 8.54 -12.54 8.95
N CYS A 533 8.06 -11.39 9.40
CA CYS A 533 7.36 -10.41 8.56
C CYS A 533 8.24 -9.20 8.23
N SER A 534 8.07 -8.68 7.03
CA SER A 534 8.62 -7.38 6.63
C SER A 534 7.95 -6.26 7.41
N GLU A 535 8.67 -5.16 7.59
CA GLU A 535 8.18 -3.93 8.19
C GLU A 535 8.32 -2.80 7.18
N LEU A 536 7.46 -1.79 7.27
CA LEU A 536 7.49 -0.66 6.34
C LEU A 536 7.45 0.68 7.08
N VAL A 537 8.26 1.63 6.61
CA VAL A 537 8.23 3.02 7.06
C VAL A 537 7.59 3.88 5.97
N LEU A 538 6.46 4.50 6.32
CA LEU A 538 5.74 5.42 5.45
C LEU A 538 5.93 6.86 5.94
N ILE A 539 6.42 7.75 5.09
CA ILE A 539 6.47 9.19 5.36
C ILE A 539 5.45 9.86 4.45
N SER A 540 4.46 10.52 5.05
CA SER A 540 3.41 11.20 4.29
C SER A 540 3.89 12.55 3.74
N PRO A 541 3.34 13.01 2.61
CA PRO A 541 3.70 14.30 2.04
C PRO A 541 3.33 15.46 2.97
N GLU A 542 3.96 16.62 2.76
CA GLU A 542 3.66 17.82 3.55
C GLU A 542 2.22 18.30 3.38
N GLN A 543 1.60 18.05 2.22
CA GLN A 543 0.23 18.42 1.88
C GLN A 543 -0.44 17.37 1.00
N ILE A 544 -1.74 17.14 1.20
CA ILE A 544 -2.56 16.24 0.39
C ILE A 544 -3.47 17.07 -0.53
N PHE A 545 -3.30 16.93 -1.84
CA PHE A 545 -4.01 17.74 -2.84
C PHE A 545 -5.31 17.13 -3.37
N LYS A 546 -5.48 15.81 -3.24
CA LYS A 546 -6.65 15.05 -3.68
C LYS A 546 -6.81 13.82 -2.80
N ASP A 547 -8.01 13.25 -2.79
CA ASP A 547 -8.23 11.95 -2.20
C ASP A 547 -7.38 10.91 -2.94
N ASP A 548 -6.66 10.09 -2.18
CA ASP A 548 -5.86 9.00 -2.74
C ASP A 548 -5.80 7.84 -1.75
N THR A 549 -5.50 6.64 -2.27
CA THR A 549 -5.35 5.43 -1.47
C THR A 549 -4.02 4.75 -1.77
N LEU A 550 -3.24 4.51 -0.72
CA LEU A 550 -1.99 3.76 -0.78
C LEU A 550 -2.22 2.33 -0.35
N THR A 551 -1.81 1.37 -1.17
CA THR A 551 -1.75 -0.04 -0.76
C THR A 551 -0.33 -0.37 -0.30
N VAL A 552 -0.22 -0.90 0.91
CA VAL A 552 1.03 -1.36 1.53
C VAL A 552 0.93 -2.85 1.73
N VAL A 553 1.91 -3.60 1.25
CA VAL A 553 1.96 -5.07 1.40
C VAL A 553 3.08 -5.44 2.37
N LEU A 554 2.73 -6.17 3.43
CA LEU A 554 3.66 -6.77 4.38
C LEU A 554 3.83 -8.25 4.01
N ASN A 555 5.05 -8.64 3.67
CA ASN A 555 5.37 -10.03 3.33
C ASN A 555 5.86 -10.77 4.58
N CYS A 556 5.22 -11.87 4.91
CA CYS A 556 5.58 -12.77 6.00
C CYS A 556 6.06 -14.10 5.44
N VAL A 557 7.13 -14.63 6.01
CA VAL A 557 7.64 -15.97 5.72
C VAL A 557 7.49 -16.81 6.97
N SER A 558 6.74 -17.91 6.87
CA SER A 558 6.64 -18.92 7.92
C SER A 558 7.64 -20.04 7.64
N LYS A 559 8.47 -20.34 8.64
CA LYS A 559 9.42 -21.46 8.64
C LYS A 559 9.08 -22.42 9.78
N PRO A 560 9.00 -23.73 9.56
CA PRO A 560 8.80 -24.69 10.65
C PRO A 560 9.99 -24.67 11.61
N LEU A 561 9.72 -24.84 12.91
CA LEU A 561 10.72 -25.10 13.93
C LEU A 561 11.30 -26.52 13.72
N ILE A 562 12.27 -26.64 12.80
CA ILE A 562 12.97 -27.91 12.57
C ILE A 562 13.75 -28.24 13.85
N ALA A 563 13.42 -29.36 14.49
CA ALA A 563 14.23 -29.89 15.58
C ALA A 563 15.67 -30.08 15.07
N ASN A 564 16.63 -29.37 15.67
CA ASN A 564 18.05 -29.51 15.34
C ASN A 564 18.39 -31.00 15.26
N GLN A 565 18.87 -31.47 14.10
CA GLN A 565 19.20 -32.88 13.88
C GLN A 565 20.13 -33.38 14.98
N VAL A 566 19.60 -34.20 15.91
CA VAL A 566 20.38 -34.69 17.04
C VAL A 566 21.00 -36.03 16.69
N LYS A 567 22.24 -36.02 16.20
CA LYS A 567 23.03 -37.23 15.97
C LYS A 567 23.69 -37.68 17.28
N PHE A 568 23.35 -38.87 17.75
CA PHE A 568 24.07 -39.55 18.82
C PHE A 568 24.98 -40.64 18.24
N GLU A 569 26.28 -40.37 18.30
CA GLU A 569 27.30 -41.32 17.90
C GLU A 569 27.96 -41.94 19.13
N TYR A 570 27.65 -43.20 19.40
CA TYR A 570 28.36 -43.99 20.41
C TYR A 570 29.42 -44.85 19.74
N ALA A 571 30.33 -44.21 18.99
CA ALA A 571 31.49 -44.84 18.34
C ALA A 571 32.49 -45.49 19.32
N LYS A 572 32.24 -45.37 20.64
CA LYS A 572 32.99 -46.07 21.70
C LYS A 572 32.34 -47.41 22.10
N GLY A 573 31.13 -47.69 21.60
CA GLY A 573 30.36 -48.93 21.74
C GLY A 573 29.82 -49.23 23.14
N LEU A 574 28.78 -50.08 23.19
CA LEU A 574 28.38 -50.81 24.41
C LEU A 574 29.28 -52.05 24.57
N ALA A 575 29.58 -52.45 25.80
CA ALA A 575 30.76 -53.22 26.15
C ALA A 575 30.57 -54.76 26.22
N PHE A 576 31.64 -55.46 25.82
CA PHE A 576 32.08 -56.81 26.19
C PHE A 576 31.03 -57.89 26.46
N PHE A 577 30.52 -58.50 25.39
CA PHE A 577 29.86 -59.81 25.44
C PHE A 577 30.78 -60.85 26.09
N VAL A 578 30.19 -61.78 26.84
CA VAL A 578 30.90 -63.01 27.27
C VAL A 578 31.46 -63.72 26.04
N THR A 579 32.69 -64.23 26.14
CA THR A 579 33.31 -65.02 25.06
C THR A 579 32.34 -66.08 24.58
N GLY A 580 32.09 -66.13 23.26
CA GLY A 580 31.19 -67.11 22.66
C GLY A 580 29.70 -66.92 22.96
N TYR A 581 29.31 -65.86 23.67
CA TYR A 581 27.90 -65.59 23.96
C TYR A 581 27.36 -64.41 23.15
N TRP A 582 26.04 -64.35 23.06
CA TRP A 582 25.32 -63.44 22.16
C TRP A 582 24.48 -62.36 22.85
N ARG A 583 24.16 -62.47 24.15
CA ARG A 583 23.49 -61.38 24.87
C ARG A 583 24.52 -60.40 25.44
N PRO A 584 24.26 -59.07 25.43
CA PRO A 584 25.20 -58.09 25.97
C PRO A 584 25.34 -58.28 27.47
N THR A 585 26.56 -58.15 27.99
CA THR A 585 26.88 -58.37 29.41
C THR A 585 26.38 -57.21 30.25
N THR A 586 25.11 -57.23 30.64
CA THR A 586 24.53 -56.35 31.67
C THR A 586 24.37 -57.15 32.96
N ILE A 587 24.13 -56.49 34.11
CA ILE A 587 23.91 -57.20 35.39
C ILE A 587 22.80 -58.25 35.24
N GLU A 588 21.71 -57.89 34.57
CA GLU A 588 20.59 -58.79 34.33
C GLU A 588 20.96 -59.94 33.38
N ASN A 589 21.60 -59.66 32.24
CA ASN A 589 21.94 -60.67 31.25
C ASN A 589 23.08 -61.61 31.70
N LEU A 590 24.00 -61.13 32.55
CA LEU A 590 25.05 -61.95 33.14
C LEU A 590 24.45 -62.94 34.14
N ARG A 591 23.57 -62.49 35.03
CA ARG A 591 22.82 -63.37 35.94
C ARG A 591 21.99 -64.39 35.16
N PHE A 592 21.34 -63.96 34.08
CA PHE A 592 20.56 -64.84 33.22
C PHE A 592 21.44 -65.90 32.52
N LEU A 593 22.67 -65.56 32.14
CA LEU A 593 23.63 -66.52 31.60
C LEU A 593 24.05 -67.55 32.68
N GLU A 594 24.35 -67.11 33.90
CA GLU A 594 24.72 -68.00 35.00
C GLU A 594 23.60 -69.00 35.34
N GLU A 595 22.35 -68.52 35.39
CA GLU A 595 21.15 -69.35 35.56
C GLU A 595 21.04 -70.40 34.45
N ARG A 596 21.18 -70.00 33.18
CA ARG A 596 21.12 -70.91 32.01
C ARG A 596 22.25 -71.95 31.99
N MET A 597 23.42 -71.59 32.48
CA MET A 597 24.53 -72.53 32.63
C MET A 597 24.26 -73.55 33.74
N TYR A 598 23.65 -73.13 34.86
CA TYR A 598 23.24 -74.01 35.94
C TYR A 598 22.12 -74.98 35.53
N GLU A 599 21.14 -74.49 34.75
CA GLU A 599 20.03 -75.29 34.21
C GLU A 599 20.45 -76.27 33.10
N GLY A 600 21.70 -76.22 32.64
CA GLY A 600 22.24 -77.13 31.64
C GLY A 600 21.78 -76.88 30.20
N CYS A 601 20.98 -75.84 29.95
CA CYS A 601 20.44 -75.59 28.60
C CYS A 601 21.51 -75.17 27.56
N LEU A 602 22.66 -74.67 28.06
CA LEU A 602 23.83 -74.28 27.25
C LEU A 602 24.87 -75.41 27.10
N GLU A 603 24.54 -76.66 27.46
CA GLU A 603 25.47 -77.80 27.39
C GLU A 603 26.05 -78.04 25.98
N TYR A 604 25.30 -77.70 24.93
CA TYR A 604 25.73 -77.78 23.54
C TYR A 604 26.40 -76.50 23.01
N SER A 605 26.58 -75.48 23.85
CA SER A 605 27.25 -74.19 23.54
C SER A 605 28.67 -74.12 24.14
N LYS A 606 29.51 -75.14 23.89
CA LYS A 606 30.79 -75.42 24.59
C LYS A 606 31.96 -74.44 24.36
N PHE A 607 31.70 -73.28 23.77
CA PHE A 607 32.68 -72.23 23.47
C PHE A 607 32.44 -70.96 24.30
N ILE A 608 31.37 -70.95 25.10
CA ILE A 608 31.11 -69.90 26.09
C ILE A 608 32.16 -69.99 27.20
N ASN A 609 32.81 -68.87 27.52
CA ASN A 609 33.82 -68.83 28.58
C ASN A 609 33.63 -67.63 29.50
N LEU A 610 33.25 -67.90 30.76
CA LEU A 610 33.06 -66.91 31.82
C LEU A 610 34.35 -66.55 32.58
N PHE A 611 35.46 -67.27 32.36
CA PHE A 611 36.66 -67.16 33.20
C PHE A 611 37.82 -66.40 32.55
N ASP A 612 37.68 -65.92 31.31
CA ASP A 612 38.76 -65.19 30.63
C ASP A 612 38.72 -63.67 30.81
N TYR A 613 37.75 -63.14 31.56
CA TYR A 613 37.65 -61.71 31.85
C TYR A 613 36.76 -61.44 33.08
N ASP A 614 36.87 -60.25 33.67
CA ASP A 614 35.99 -59.78 34.74
C ASP A 614 34.65 -59.30 34.16
N TYR A 615 33.77 -60.27 33.90
CA TYR A 615 32.44 -59.98 33.36
C TYR A 615 31.51 -59.30 34.36
N GLN A 616 31.78 -59.41 35.67
CA GLN A 616 31.02 -58.70 36.70
C GLN A 616 31.22 -57.19 36.59
N ALA A 617 32.48 -56.74 36.52
CA ALA A 617 32.81 -55.33 36.32
C ALA A 617 32.25 -54.83 34.99
N ALA A 618 32.38 -55.62 33.91
CA ALA A 618 31.81 -55.32 32.61
C ALA A 618 30.28 -55.13 32.66
N ALA A 619 29.59 -56.00 33.39
CA ALA A 619 28.15 -55.94 33.60
C ALA A 619 27.70 -54.66 34.28
N GLU A 620 28.39 -54.25 35.34
CA GLU A 620 28.09 -53.01 36.08
C GLU A 620 28.26 -51.77 35.18
N LEU A 621 29.33 -51.72 34.40
CA LEU A 621 29.61 -50.58 33.50
C LEU A 621 28.56 -50.45 32.42
N ASN A 622 28.19 -51.55 31.77
CA ASN A 622 27.16 -51.56 30.74
C ASN A 622 25.79 -51.17 31.29
N SER A 623 25.42 -51.72 32.44
CA SER A 623 24.17 -51.38 33.11
C SER A 623 24.12 -49.90 33.50
N ASN A 624 25.22 -49.35 34.02
CA ASN A 624 25.31 -47.93 34.39
C ASN A 624 25.24 -47.02 33.16
N PHE A 625 25.95 -47.35 32.07
CA PHE A 625 25.87 -46.59 30.83
C PHE A 625 24.44 -46.57 30.27
N LEU A 626 23.79 -47.74 30.20
CA LEU A 626 22.42 -47.83 29.68
C LEU A 626 21.46 -46.98 30.50
N LYS A 627 21.50 -47.13 31.83
CA LYS A 627 20.56 -46.49 32.74
C LYS A 627 20.81 -44.99 32.94
N ASN A 628 22.07 -44.57 33.01
CA ASN A 628 22.43 -43.20 33.39
C ASN A 628 22.82 -42.31 32.21
N GLU A 629 23.13 -42.88 31.04
CA GLU A 629 23.52 -42.11 29.85
C GLU A 629 22.61 -42.37 28.66
N PHE A 630 22.43 -43.64 28.25
CA PHE A 630 21.76 -43.96 27.00
C PHE A 630 20.24 -43.71 27.07
N TYR A 631 19.52 -44.37 27.99
CA TYR A 631 18.07 -44.20 28.09
C TYR A 631 17.61 -42.77 28.39
N PRO A 632 18.24 -42.02 29.32
CA PRO A 632 17.85 -40.62 29.55
C PRO A 632 18.04 -39.73 28.32
N LYS A 633 19.11 -39.94 27.54
CA LYS A 633 19.35 -39.17 26.31
C LYS A 633 18.31 -39.49 25.24
N ILE A 634 18.00 -40.77 25.02
CA ILE A 634 16.96 -41.17 24.07
C ILE A 634 15.59 -40.63 24.49
N ASP A 635 15.24 -40.69 25.79
CA ASP A 635 13.97 -40.14 26.29
C ASP A 635 13.86 -38.62 26.06
N SER A 636 14.94 -37.87 26.33
CA SER A 636 15.00 -36.43 26.04
C SER A 636 14.75 -36.11 24.56
N VAL A 637 15.17 -36.99 23.66
CA VAL A 637 15.04 -36.82 22.20
C VAL A 637 13.64 -37.20 21.74
N LEU A 638 13.07 -38.26 22.29
CA LEU A 638 11.68 -38.66 22.03
C LEU A 638 10.67 -37.60 22.50
N ASN A 639 11.02 -36.82 23.53
CA ASN A 639 10.22 -35.68 23.97
C ASN A 639 10.30 -34.47 23.00
N LEU A 640 11.30 -34.41 22.11
CA LEU A 640 11.39 -33.39 21.05
C LEU A 640 10.60 -33.79 19.79
N LEU A 641 10.26 -35.08 19.64
CA LEU A 641 9.31 -35.57 18.64
C LEU A 641 7.89 -35.23 19.12
N ASP A 642 7.53 -33.95 19.02
CA ASP A 642 6.21 -33.44 19.40
C ASP A 642 5.21 -33.40 18.21
N GLN A 643 3.96 -33.00 18.45
CA GLN A 643 2.89 -32.89 17.44
C GLN A 643 3.32 -32.08 16.20
N CYS A 644 4.20 -31.08 16.36
CA CYS A 644 4.71 -30.24 15.28
C CYS A 644 5.62 -30.98 14.27
N ASN A 645 6.21 -32.13 14.63
CA ASN A 645 7.21 -32.86 13.83
C ASN A 645 6.74 -34.27 13.46
N SER A 646 5.46 -34.43 13.11
CA SER A 646 4.83 -35.72 12.81
C SER A 646 5.47 -36.51 11.65
N ARG A 647 6.26 -35.83 10.80
CA ARG A 647 7.00 -36.43 9.68
C ARG A 647 8.35 -37.03 10.09
N GLN A 648 8.84 -36.75 11.30
CA GLN A 648 10.11 -37.24 11.79
C GLN A 648 9.95 -38.49 12.67
N THR A 649 11.02 -39.28 12.79
CA THR A 649 11.07 -40.47 13.64
C THR A 649 12.50 -40.75 14.13
N LEU A 650 12.61 -41.58 15.17
CA LEU A 650 13.89 -42.04 15.69
C LEU A 650 14.35 -43.29 14.91
N ARG A 651 15.61 -43.30 14.48
CA ARG A 651 16.29 -44.49 13.92
C ARG A 651 17.49 -44.84 14.78
N ILE A 652 17.58 -46.09 15.22
CA ILE A 652 18.70 -46.67 15.97
C ILE A 652 19.35 -47.77 15.13
N VAL A 653 20.59 -47.57 14.71
CA VAL A 653 21.38 -48.55 13.96
C VAL A 653 22.35 -49.27 14.91
N VAL A 654 22.27 -50.60 14.94
CA VAL A 654 23.09 -51.48 15.78
C VAL A 654 23.99 -52.34 14.91
N TYR A 655 25.30 -52.08 14.99
CA TYR A 655 26.34 -52.87 14.33
C TYR A 655 26.93 -53.89 15.29
N GLY A 656 26.72 -55.18 15.02
CA GLY A 656 27.52 -56.27 15.58
C GLY A 656 28.89 -56.31 14.94
N LEU A 657 29.93 -56.49 15.74
CA LEU A 657 31.29 -56.71 15.26
C LEU A 657 31.69 -58.17 15.40
N THR A 658 32.34 -58.71 14.37
CA THR A 658 32.97 -60.04 14.45
C THR A 658 34.19 -60.01 15.37
N ASP A 659 34.50 -61.17 15.96
CA ASP A 659 35.78 -61.35 16.65
C ASP A 659 36.92 -61.52 15.60
N PRO A 660 38.11 -60.93 15.80
CA PRO A 660 39.26 -61.04 14.89
C PRO A 660 39.89 -62.44 14.93
N CYS A 661 39.66 -63.20 16.01
CA CYS A 661 40.11 -64.59 16.13
C CYS A 661 38.99 -65.56 15.79
N ARG A 662 39.34 -66.72 15.21
CA ARG A 662 38.38 -67.83 15.02
C ARG A 662 37.82 -68.28 16.37
N LEU A 663 36.58 -68.77 16.40
CA LEU A 663 36.02 -69.46 17.57
C LEU A 663 37.01 -70.51 18.07
N ARG A 664 37.27 -70.56 19.38
CA ARG A 664 38.32 -71.42 19.96
C ARG A 664 38.20 -72.86 19.43
N PRO A 665 39.30 -73.48 18.97
CA PRO A 665 39.32 -74.92 18.76
C PRO A 665 39.22 -75.62 20.13
N THR A 666 38.10 -76.29 20.39
CA THR A 666 37.86 -77.08 21.61
C THR A 666 37.76 -78.54 21.20
N PRO A 667 38.45 -79.50 21.85
CA PRO A 667 38.63 -80.88 21.35
C PRO A 667 37.38 -81.70 20.91
N ASN A 668 36.17 -81.22 21.16
CA ASN A 668 34.89 -81.80 20.73
C ASN A 668 34.25 -80.93 19.61
N GLU A 669 34.99 -80.72 18.52
CA GLU A 669 34.91 -79.53 17.66
C GLU A 669 33.65 -79.30 16.79
N GLU A 670 32.78 -80.30 16.57
CA GLU A 670 31.81 -80.23 15.46
C GLU A 670 30.33 -79.97 15.85
N GLN A 671 29.97 -79.97 17.14
CA GLN A 671 28.56 -79.96 17.58
C GLN A 671 28.18 -78.77 18.45
N THR A 672 28.78 -77.60 18.21
CA THR A 672 28.41 -76.39 18.94
C THR A 672 27.15 -75.77 18.34
N LEU A 673 26.09 -75.65 19.12
CA LEU A 673 24.77 -75.20 18.65
C LEU A 673 24.33 -73.91 19.35
N TYR A 674 23.54 -73.10 18.66
CA TYR A 674 22.75 -72.03 19.26
C TYR A 674 21.60 -72.66 20.06
N THR A 675 21.59 -72.53 21.39
CA THR A 675 20.60 -73.21 22.26
C THR A 675 20.00 -72.32 23.34
N CYS A 676 18.83 -72.73 23.85
CA CYS A 676 17.99 -72.06 24.86
C CYS A 676 17.53 -70.62 24.59
N ASP A 677 17.63 -70.18 23.35
CA ASP A 677 16.82 -69.08 22.86
C ASP A 677 15.94 -69.61 21.71
N PRO A 678 14.75 -69.02 21.48
CA PRO A 678 13.85 -69.42 20.39
C PRO A 678 14.42 -69.07 19.02
N ASP A 679 13.77 -69.55 17.96
CA ASP A 679 14.05 -69.13 16.59
C ASP A 679 13.97 -67.60 16.48
N ILE A 680 14.99 -66.97 15.89
CA ILE A 680 15.01 -65.51 15.68
C ILE A 680 14.84 -65.16 14.22
N GLU A 681 14.05 -64.13 13.97
CA GLU A 681 13.92 -63.49 12.67
C GLU A 681 14.95 -62.35 12.58
N TYR A 682 15.94 -62.52 11.71
CA TYR A 682 16.97 -61.51 11.49
C TYR A 682 16.73 -60.79 10.17
N TYR A 683 16.43 -59.50 10.25
CA TYR A 683 16.21 -58.64 9.08
C TYR A 683 17.26 -57.53 9.00
N GLU A 684 18.09 -57.59 7.96
CA GLU A 684 19.05 -56.54 7.65
C GLU A 684 18.41 -55.54 6.66
N HIS A 685 17.77 -54.51 7.20
CA HIS A 685 17.02 -53.49 6.45
C HIS A 685 17.78 -52.95 5.24
N SER A 686 19.08 -52.68 5.38
CA SER A 686 19.88 -52.09 4.29
C SER A 686 20.08 -53.01 3.08
N SER A 687 19.95 -54.33 3.25
CA SER A 687 20.12 -55.31 2.18
C SER A 687 18.79 -55.93 1.74
N GLU A 688 17.68 -55.56 2.39
CA GLU A 688 16.36 -56.21 2.28
C GLU A 688 16.42 -57.73 2.46
N ARG A 689 17.38 -58.22 3.27
CA ARG A 689 17.60 -59.65 3.48
C ARG A 689 17.05 -60.10 4.81
N LYS A 690 16.31 -61.20 4.79
CA LYS A 690 15.77 -61.86 5.97
C LYS A 690 16.20 -63.31 6.03
N THR A 691 16.56 -63.77 7.22
CA THR A 691 16.88 -65.16 7.55
C THR A 691 16.29 -65.53 8.91
N ILE A 692 16.01 -66.81 9.12
CA ILE A 692 15.60 -67.34 10.43
C ILE A 692 16.77 -68.13 11.00
N ILE A 693 17.28 -67.73 12.17
CA ILE A 693 18.30 -68.50 12.90
C ILE A 693 17.55 -69.39 13.89
N LYS A 694 17.52 -70.69 13.60
CA LYS A 694 16.76 -71.66 14.40
C LYS A 694 17.51 -72.11 15.63
N ALA A 695 16.78 -72.43 16.70
CA ALA A 695 17.34 -73.17 17.82
C ALA A 695 17.96 -74.49 17.30
N GLY A 696 19.20 -74.78 17.70
CA GLY A 696 19.99 -75.89 17.19
C GLY A 696 20.88 -75.55 15.98
N THR A 697 20.93 -74.30 15.52
CA THR A 697 21.84 -73.90 14.43
C THR A 697 23.30 -74.14 14.81
N MET A 698 24.08 -74.78 13.93
CA MET A 698 25.51 -74.98 14.15
C MET A 698 26.26 -73.66 14.13
N MET A 699 26.93 -73.33 15.23
CA MET A 699 27.60 -72.05 15.40
C MET A 699 28.86 -71.90 14.55
N LYS A 700 29.55 -72.99 14.19
CA LYS A 700 30.82 -72.92 13.42
C LYS A 700 30.61 -72.97 11.89
N ALA A 701 29.60 -73.69 11.44
CA ALA A 701 29.23 -73.87 10.04
C ALA A 701 27.71 -73.72 9.88
N PRO A 702 27.17 -72.50 10.07
CA PRO A 702 25.74 -72.28 10.04
C PRO A 702 25.18 -72.43 8.62
N ASP A 703 24.15 -73.26 8.47
CA ASP A 703 23.40 -73.47 7.23
C ASP A 703 22.15 -72.57 7.25
N LEU A 704 22.38 -71.25 7.18
CA LEU A 704 21.30 -70.26 7.15
C LEU A 704 20.68 -70.20 5.77
N VAL A 705 19.36 -70.07 5.72
CA VAL A 705 18.60 -69.88 4.48
C VAL A 705 17.78 -68.59 4.53
N ASP A 706 17.67 -67.93 3.39
CA ASP A 706 16.77 -66.78 3.22
C ASP A 706 15.29 -67.21 3.15
N GLU A 707 14.38 -66.24 3.04
CA GLU A 707 12.93 -66.48 2.92
C GLU A 707 12.54 -67.31 1.69
N SER A 708 13.39 -67.36 0.66
CA SER A 708 13.20 -68.14 -0.55
C SER A 708 13.79 -69.56 -0.46
N GLY A 709 14.36 -69.93 0.69
CA GLY A 709 15.01 -71.21 0.93
C GLY A 709 16.39 -71.35 0.28
N LYS A 710 17.01 -70.24 -0.15
CA LYS A 710 18.38 -70.24 -0.70
C LYS A 710 19.39 -70.00 0.42
N PRO A 711 20.65 -70.49 0.29
CA PRO A 711 21.69 -70.22 1.29
C PRO A 711 21.86 -68.71 1.51
N PHE A 712 21.75 -68.28 2.75
CA PHE A 712 21.93 -66.88 3.14
C PHE A 712 23.41 -66.49 2.90
N PRO A 713 23.69 -65.47 2.07
CA PRO A 713 25.05 -65.14 1.67
C PRO A 713 25.81 -64.45 2.79
N MET A 714 26.50 -65.25 3.62
CA MET A 714 27.53 -64.76 4.52
C MET A 714 28.82 -64.51 3.71
N PRO A 715 29.60 -63.46 4.01
CA PRO A 715 30.88 -63.22 3.34
C PRO A 715 31.75 -64.49 3.40
N TYR A 716 32.01 -65.13 2.25
CA TYR A 716 32.64 -66.45 2.16
C TYR A 716 34.06 -66.44 2.74
N GLY A 717 34.32 -67.27 3.77
CA GLY A 717 35.62 -67.42 4.43
C GLY A 717 35.59 -68.30 5.69
N VAL A 718 36.73 -68.43 6.38
CA VAL A 718 36.98 -69.35 7.53
C VAL A 718 36.35 -68.88 8.87
N GLN A 719 35.36 -67.98 8.83
CA GLN A 719 34.81 -67.27 10.00
C GLN A 719 33.28 -67.15 10.01
N GLN A 720 32.53 -68.03 9.31
CA GLN A 720 31.06 -67.97 9.26
C GLN A 720 30.40 -67.93 10.65
N GLY A 721 30.97 -68.65 11.63
CA GLY A 721 30.48 -68.60 13.01
C GLY A 721 30.68 -67.28 13.74
N ASN A 722 31.76 -66.54 13.46
CA ASN A 722 31.94 -65.20 14.01
C ASN A 722 30.95 -64.20 13.41
N TYR A 723 30.59 -64.39 12.14
CA TYR A 723 29.57 -63.58 11.48
C TYR A 723 28.18 -63.85 12.07
N LEU A 724 27.83 -65.12 12.30
CA LEU A 724 26.60 -65.48 13.01
C LEU A 724 26.55 -64.89 14.43
N LEU A 725 27.66 -64.94 15.18
CA LEU A 725 27.73 -64.27 16.48
C LEU A 725 27.54 -62.77 16.38
N SER A 726 28.12 -62.12 15.37
CA SER A 726 27.91 -60.70 15.12
C SER A 726 26.43 -60.37 14.87
N MET A 727 25.73 -61.18 14.07
CA MET A 727 24.28 -61.06 13.85
C MET A 727 23.52 -61.20 15.18
N LEU A 728 23.77 -62.28 15.93
CA LEU A 728 23.12 -62.52 17.23
C LEU A 728 23.37 -61.38 18.22
N ARG A 729 24.62 -60.88 18.31
CA ARG A 729 24.98 -59.76 19.20
C ARG A 729 24.23 -58.47 18.85
N SER A 730 24.08 -58.16 17.56
CA SER A 730 23.29 -57.00 17.12
C SER A 730 21.81 -57.14 17.51
N TYR A 731 21.25 -58.34 17.32
CA TYR A 731 19.85 -58.66 17.65
C TYR A 731 19.57 -58.55 19.16
N TYR A 732 20.34 -59.24 19.99
CA TYR A 732 20.12 -59.20 21.45
C TYR A 732 20.48 -57.87 22.11
N THR A 733 21.32 -57.06 21.47
CA THR A 733 21.53 -55.67 21.88
C THR A 733 20.28 -54.85 21.64
N MET A 734 19.66 -54.99 20.46
CA MET A 734 18.38 -54.35 20.16
C MET A 734 17.30 -54.78 21.16
N GLU A 735 17.15 -56.08 21.46
CA GLU A 735 16.18 -56.54 22.46
C GLU A 735 16.43 -55.94 23.85
N THR A 736 17.69 -55.87 24.27
CA THR A 736 18.07 -55.28 25.56
C THR A 736 17.72 -53.79 25.61
N ILE A 737 17.98 -53.05 24.53
CA ILE A 737 17.67 -51.62 24.42
C ILE A 737 16.15 -51.40 24.36
N ASP A 738 15.42 -52.15 23.53
CA ASP A 738 13.97 -52.03 23.39
C ASP A 738 13.25 -52.33 24.71
N LYS A 739 13.67 -53.38 25.43
CA LYS A 739 13.15 -53.69 26.77
C LYS A 739 13.44 -52.55 27.75
N GLY A 740 14.69 -52.08 27.82
CA GLY A 740 15.08 -51.01 28.72
C GLY A 740 14.38 -49.69 28.45
N LEU A 741 14.19 -49.31 27.17
CA LEU A 741 13.43 -48.11 26.80
C LEU A 741 11.93 -48.24 27.11
N LYS A 742 11.33 -49.43 26.95
CA LYS A 742 9.94 -49.69 27.39
C LYS A 742 9.77 -49.53 28.90
N GLU A 743 10.77 -49.93 29.68
CA GLU A 743 10.75 -49.78 31.14
C GLU A 743 11.03 -48.34 31.58
N TYR A 744 11.93 -47.64 30.89
CA TYR A 744 12.40 -46.30 31.27
C TYR A 744 11.50 -45.16 30.76
N SER A 745 11.05 -45.19 29.50
CA SER A 745 10.41 -44.06 28.81
C SER A 745 8.91 -44.27 28.58
N ASN A 746 8.08 -43.41 29.16
CA ASN A 746 6.64 -43.37 28.87
C ASN A 746 6.37 -43.01 27.40
N ARG A 747 7.13 -42.05 26.88
CA ARG A 747 6.99 -41.55 25.51
C ARG A 747 7.31 -42.64 24.48
N TYR A 748 8.37 -43.40 24.71
CA TYR A 748 8.71 -44.56 23.88
C TYR A 748 7.57 -45.58 23.83
N ARG A 749 6.96 -45.91 24.98
CA ARG A 749 5.81 -46.83 25.04
C ARG A 749 4.62 -46.32 24.26
N GLU A 750 4.28 -45.03 24.42
CA GLU A 750 3.17 -44.39 23.72
C GLU A 750 3.37 -44.46 22.20
N LEU A 751 4.50 -43.95 21.70
CA LEU A 751 4.82 -43.93 20.27
C LEU A 751 4.86 -45.34 19.67
N ARG A 752 5.43 -46.33 20.40
CA ARG A 752 5.51 -47.73 19.96
C ARG A 752 4.12 -48.36 19.90
N SER A 753 3.23 -48.03 20.85
CA SER A 753 1.84 -48.52 20.88
C SER A 753 0.97 -47.97 19.75
N ARG A 754 1.20 -46.72 19.34
CA ARG A 754 0.53 -46.06 18.21
C ARG A 754 1.08 -46.47 16.84
N LYS A 755 2.09 -47.34 16.81
CA LYS A 755 2.83 -47.74 15.59
C LYS A 755 3.51 -46.56 14.86
N GLU A 756 3.75 -45.45 15.54
CA GLU A 756 4.42 -44.29 14.95
C GLU A 756 5.94 -44.50 14.82
N ILE A 757 6.48 -45.52 15.50
CA ILE A 757 7.89 -45.89 15.54
C ILE A 757 8.13 -47.40 15.33
N TYR A 758 7.45 -48.02 14.35
CA TYR A 758 7.52 -49.48 14.13
C TYR A 758 8.94 -49.96 13.70
N ASP A 759 9.64 -49.17 12.87
CA ASP A 759 10.93 -49.53 12.24
C ASP A 759 12.13 -48.74 12.79
N ILE A 760 12.21 -48.53 14.10
CA ILE A 760 13.32 -47.77 14.70
C ILE A 760 14.67 -48.50 14.52
N PHE A 761 14.69 -49.82 14.62
CA PHE A 761 15.95 -50.55 14.70
C PHE A 761 16.43 -51.05 13.34
N GLU A 762 17.70 -50.78 13.06
CA GLU A 762 18.44 -51.37 11.95
C GLU A 762 19.57 -52.25 12.48
N LEU A 763 19.53 -53.53 12.15
CA LEU A 763 20.55 -54.48 12.58
C LEU A 763 21.55 -54.74 11.46
N LYS A 764 22.84 -54.74 11.80
CA LYS A 764 23.93 -55.03 10.87
C LYS A 764 25.00 -55.89 11.51
N ALA A 765 25.61 -56.76 10.72
CA ALA A 765 26.79 -57.53 11.10
C ALA A 765 27.99 -57.10 10.24
N VAL A 766 29.09 -56.70 10.87
CA VAL A 766 30.29 -56.21 10.15
C VAL A 766 31.54 -56.93 10.64
N GLY A 767 32.39 -57.30 9.68
CA GLY A 767 33.72 -57.83 9.96
C GLY A 767 34.64 -56.76 10.54
N ILE A 768 35.28 -57.02 11.68
CA ILE A 768 36.23 -56.07 12.30
C ILE A 768 37.40 -55.69 11.38
N ASP A 769 37.82 -56.61 10.50
CA ASP A 769 38.87 -56.36 9.51
C ASP A 769 38.42 -55.38 8.41
N LYS A 770 37.15 -55.46 8.00
CA LYS A 770 36.54 -54.53 7.03
C LYS A 770 36.41 -53.13 7.61
N LEU A 771 36.13 -53.02 8.91
CA LEU A 771 36.09 -51.74 9.63
C LEU A 771 37.46 -51.05 9.67
N ASN A 772 38.57 -51.81 9.74
CA ASN A 772 39.92 -51.24 9.69
C ASN A 772 40.19 -50.52 8.36
N SER A 773 39.77 -51.13 7.24
CA SER A 773 39.91 -50.53 5.91
C SER A 773 38.95 -49.38 5.64
N GLU A 774 37.71 -49.46 6.12
CA GLU A 774 36.65 -48.49 5.80
C GLU A 774 36.61 -47.30 6.78
N CYS A 775 36.87 -47.54 8.06
CA CYS A 775 36.71 -46.56 9.14
C CYS A 775 37.87 -46.64 10.17
N PRO A 776 39.12 -46.34 9.79
CA PRO A 776 40.29 -46.56 10.64
C PRO A 776 40.25 -45.79 11.97
N GLY A 777 39.61 -44.61 12.01
CA GLY A 777 39.42 -43.85 13.25
C GLY A 777 38.49 -44.56 14.26
N VAL A 778 37.38 -45.12 13.78
CA VAL A 778 36.45 -45.91 14.59
C VAL A 778 37.14 -47.21 15.04
N TRP A 779 37.84 -47.89 14.12
CA TRP A 779 38.63 -49.08 14.44
C TRP A 779 39.71 -48.81 15.50
N HIS A 780 40.44 -47.70 15.42
CA HIS A 780 41.45 -47.31 16.41
C HIS A 780 40.87 -47.11 17.81
N ASN A 781 39.68 -46.50 17.92
CA ASN A 781 38.97 -46.36 19.20
C ASN A 781 38.63 -47.72 19.82
N PHE A 782 38.46 -48.77 19.02
CA PHE A 782 38.14 -50.11 19.52
C PHE A 782 39.36 -50.96 19.84
N VAL A 783 40.47 -50.80 19.09
CA VAL A 783 41.63 -51.72 19.12
C VAL A 783 42.84 -51.20 19.89
N ARG A 784 43.05 -49.87 20.03
CA ARG A 784 44.32 -49.31 20.54
C ARG A 784 44.22 -48.39 21.76
N ASP A 785 43.04 -47.95 22.17
CA ASP A 785 42.94 -46.96 23.25
C ASP A 785 43.20 -47.60 24.63
N LYS A 786 44.36 -47.28 25.22
CA LYS A 786 44.75 -47.73 26.57
C LYS A 786 43.99 -47.00 27.69
N ASN A 787 43.22 -45.95 27.37
CA ASN A 787 42.48 -45.14 28.35
C ASN A 787 41.13 -45.75 28.75
N PHE A 788 40.77 -46.92 28.23
CA PHE A 788 39.64 -47.67 28.78
C PHE A 788 40.02 -48.19 30.18
N LYS A 789 39.33 -47.69 31.21
CA LYS A 789 39.46 -48.12 32.62
C LYS A 789 39.30 -49.64 32.85
N ASN A 790 38.84 -50.39 31.84
CA ASN A 790 38.45 -51.79 31.95
C ASN A 790 39.09 -52.65 30.85
N THR A 791 40.38 -52.47 30.56
CA THR A 791 41.06 -53.31 29.57
C THR A 791 41.34 -54.71 30.15
N PRO A 792 40.86 -55.82 29.53
CA PRO A 792 41.22 -57.19 29.92
C PRO A 792 42.72 -57.45 29.91
N ILE A 793 43.20 -58.28 30.84
CA ILE A 793 44.55 -58.83 30.81
C ILE A 793 44.62 -59.89 29.72
N VAL A 794 45.55 -59.75 28.78
CA VAL A 794 45.74 -60.68 27.64
C VAL A 794 46.49 -61.94 28.13
N PRO A 795 45.90 -63.16 28.04
CA PRO A 795 46.61 -64.40 28.36
C PRO A 795 47.63 -64.77 27.28
N ILE A 796 48.79 -65.31 27.69
CA ILE A 796 49.85 -65.76 26.79
C ILE A 796 49.41 -67.05 26.07
N ASN A 797 49.55 -67.10 24.75
CA ASN A 797 49.24 -68.21 23.82
C ASN A 797 47.81 -68.35 23.29
N CYS A 798 47.03 -67.28 23.30
CA CYS A 798 45.92 -67.10 22.37
C CYS A 798 45.75 -65.60 22.14
N ASP A 799 45.84 -65.11 20.89
CA ASP A 799 45.62 -63.69 20.52
C ASP A 799 44.14 -63.26 20.68
N ASN A 800 43.39 -63.86 21.61
CA ASN A 800 42.00 -63.56 21.91
C ASN A 800 41.90 -62.17 22.54
N GLN A 801 41.91 -61.15 21.70
CA GLN A 801 41.79 -59.74 22.03
C GLN A 801 40.34 -59.44 22.44
N PRO A 802 40.01 -59.31 23.74
CA PRO A 802 38.60 -59.26 24.15
C PRO A 802 37.94 -57.92 23.78
N PHE A 803 38.74 -56.91 23.40
CA PHE A 803 38.29 -55.59 22.93
C PHE A 803 37.50 -55.61 21.62
N SER A 804 37.46 -56.75 20.93
CA SER A 804 36.68 -56.96 19.70
C SER A 804 35.20 -57.32 19.91
N ARG A 805 34.80 -57.72 21.12
CA ARG A 805 33.44 -58.18 21.44
C ARG A 805 32.51 -57.01 21.74
N ARG A 806 32.24 -56.21 20.72
CA ARG A 806 31.52 -54.93 20.86
C ARG A 806 30.42 -54.78 19.83
N VAL A 807 29.54 -53.84 20.14
CA VAL A 807 28.52 -53.32 19.23
C VAL A 807 28.68 -51.81 19.09
N ILE A 808 28.41 -51.29 17.90
CA ILE A 808 28.34 -49.84 17.66
C ILE A 808 26.86 -49.46 17.58
N ILE A 809 26.49 -48.38 18.25
CA ILE A 809 25.10 -47.88 18.25
C ILE A 809 25.10 -46.44 17.76
N TYR A 810 24.28 -46.19 16.76
CA TYR A 810 23.96 -44.86 16.26
C TYR A 810 22.48 -44.60 16.49
N ALA A 811 22.13 -43.43 17.00
CA ALA A 811 20.74 -42.99 17.11
C ALA A 811 20.60 -41.61 16.44
N ASP A 812 19.58 -41.45 15.60
CA ASP A 812 19.37 -40.25 14.79
C ASP A 812 17.88 -39.93 14.63
N ILE A 813 17.53 -38.64 14.55
CA ILE A 813 16.20 -38.20 14.11
C ILE A 813 16.25 -38.02 12.59
N ILE A 814 15.36 -38.71 11.90
CA ILE A 814 15.27 -38.68 10.44
C ILE A 814 13.83 -38.43 9.99
N GLU A 815 13.66 -37.95 8.76
CA GLU A 815 12.35 -37.92 8.12
C GLU A 815 11.87 -39.35 7.87
N LYS A 816 10.58 -39.62 8.09
CA LYS A 816 9.95 -40.91 7.81
C LYS A 816 10.09 -41.28 6.32
N SER A 817 10.12 -40.28 5.43
CA SER A 817 10.33 -40.49 3.99
C SER A 817 11.75 -40.98 3.65
N ASP A 818 12.75 -40.62 4.46
CA ASP A 818 14.14 -41.06 4.26
C ASP A 818 14.32 -42.55 4.55
N ILE A 819 13.50 -43.13 5.44
CA ILE A 819 13.46 -44.59 5.66
C ILE A 819 13.13 -45.32 4.35
N ASN A 820 12.13 -44.82 3.62
CA ASN A 820 11.71 -45.41 2.34
C ASN A 820 12.75 -45.18 1.24
N LYS A 821 13.59 -44.14 1.35
CA LYS A 821 14.72 -43.87 0.44
C LYS A 821 15.98 -44.67 0.78
N GLY A 822 15.87 -45.64 1.69
CA GLY A 822 16.98 -46.49 2.09
C GLY A 822 18.05 -45.76 2.89
N PHE A 823 17.66 -44.74 3.65
CA PHE A 823 18.56 -44.06 4.58
C PHE A 823 19.19 -45.07 5.55
N THR A 824 20.49 -44.96 5.73
CA THR A 824 21.23 -45.73 6.72
C THR A 824 22.43 -44.93 7.23
N VAL A 825 22.98 -45.35 8.37
CA VAL A 825 24.23 -44.79 8.90
C VAL A 825 25.34 -45.78 8.58
N SER A 826 26.42 -45.34 7.92
CA SER A 826 27.61 -46.15 7.64
C SER A 826 28.34 -46.59 8.91
N PRO A 827 29.24 -47.60 8.86
CA PRO A 827 30.06 -48.00 10.01
C PRO A 827 30.96 -46.87 10.55
N CYS A 828 31.16 -45.79 9.78
CA CYS A 828 31.92 -44.61 10.17
C CYS A 828 31.04 -43.52 10.81
N GLY A 829 29.73 -43.75 10.95
CA GLY A 829 28.79 -42.75 11.46
C GLY A 829 28.31 -41.73 10.43
N ALA A 830 28.70 -41.82 9.15
CA ALA A 830 28.19 -40.94 8.10
C ALA A 830 26.84 -41.43 7.55
N ARG A 831 25.90 -40.51 7.33
CA ARG A 831 24.58 -40.79 6.70
C ARG A 831 24.77 -41.20 5.24
N GLN A 832 24.02 -42.21 4.79
CA GLN A 832 24.02 -42.71 3.42
C GLN A 832 22.57 -42.89 2.95
N ASN A 833 22.20 -42.29 1.82
CA ASN A 833 20.93 -42.57 1.14
C ASN A 833 21.17 -43.60 0.04
N LYS A 834 20.57 -44.79 0.16
CA LYS A 834 20.51 -45.75 -0.94
C LYS A 834 19.40 -45.37 -1.90
N THR A 835 19.60 -44.32 -2.69
CA THR A 835 18.91 -44.25 -3.98
C THR A 835 19.30 -45.51 -4.77
N ILE A 836 18.31 -46.31 -5.14
CA ILE A 836 18.45 -47.50 -5.99
C ILE A 836 19.39 -47.16 -7.13
N ALA A 837 20.59 -47.76 -7.10
CA ALA A 837 21.52 -47.69 -8.21
C ALA A 837 20.91 -48.53 -9.35
N VAL A 838 20.13 -47.88 -10.21
CA VAL A 838 20.06 -48.30 -11.60
C VAL A 838 21.49 -48.16 -12.12
N GLU A 839 22.08 -49.26 -12.59
CA GLU A 839 23.41 -49.31 -13.20
C GLU A 839 23.53 -48.17 -14.22
N LYS A 840 24.23 -47.09 -13.83
CA LYS A 840 24.78 -46.15 -14.78
C LYS A 840 25.96 -46.86 -15.40
N GLU A 841 25.79 -47.32 -16.64
CA GLU A 841 26.93 -47.44 -17.56
C GLU A 841 27.76 -46.15 -17.42
N GLU A 842 29.05 -46.31 -17.15
CA GLU A 842 30.02 -45.23 -17.16
C GLU A 842 29.99 -44.57 -18.55
N PHE A 843 29.26 -43.46 -18.67
CA PHE A 843 29.57 -42.50 -19.71
C PHE A 843 30.88 -41.82 -19.32
N VAL A 844 31.96 -42.29 -19.94
CA VAL A 844 33.21 -41.55 -20.07
C VAL A 844 32.83 -40.20 -20.67
N LEU A 845 32.87 -39.14 -19.85
CA LEU A 845 32.79 -37.77 -20.33
C LEU A 845 33.96 -37.55 -21.29
N PRO A 846 33.72 -37.28 -22.59
CA PRO A 846 34.76 -36.72 -23.41
C PRO A 846 35.12 -35.37 -22.78
N SER A 847 36.39 -35.19 -22.44
CA SER A 847 36.93 -33.87 -22.19
C SER A 847 36.68 -33.02 -23.42
N MET A 848 35.86 -31.98 -23.27
CA MET A 848 35.74 -30.91 -24.25
C MET A 848 35.84 -29.55 -23.55
N PRO A 849 36.39 -28.56 -24.27
CA PRO A 849 37.08 -27.42 -23.71
C PRO A 849 36.13 -26.44 -23.00
N VAL A 850 36.69 -25.71 -22.04
CA VAL A 850 36.09 -24.49 -21.50
C VAL A 850 35.98 -23.49 -22.66
N GLU A 851 34.79 -23.35 -23.22
CA GLU A 851 34.41 -22.19 -24.03
C GLU A 851 33.62 -21.22 -23.15
N THR A 852 34.21 -20.04 -22.96
CA THR A 852 33.53 -18.83 -22.53
C THR A 852 32.40 -18.53 -23.50
N VAL A 853 31.16 -18.49 -23.02
CA VAL A 853 30.01 -18.07 -23.85
C VAL A 853 30.03 -16.55 -23.96
N ASP A 854 30.69 -16.05 -24.99
CA ASP A 854 30.29 -14.78 -25.61
C ASP A 854 28.96 -15.01 -26.35
N LEU A 855 28.07 -14.01 -26.28
CA LEU A 855 26.81 -13.95 -27.02
C LEU A 855 27.10 -13.85 -28.54
N GLU A 856 27.51 -14.95 -29.18
CA GLU A 856 27.53 -15.02 -30.63
C GLU A 856 26.15 -15.38 -31.18
N ARG A 857 25.65 -14.46 -32.00
CA ARG A 857 24.51 -14.62 -32.91
C ARG A 857 24.85 -15.75 -33.88
N LYS A 858 24.29 -16.94 -33.65
CA LYS A 858 24.25 -17.99 -34.68
C LYS A 858 23.21 -17.61 -35.71
N ASP A 859 23.66 -17.15 -36.88
CA ASP A 859 22.86 -17.24 -38.09
C ASP A 859 22.76 -18.74 -38.43
N LEU A 860 21.59 -19.31 -38.15
CA LEU A 860 21.23 -20.64 -38.64
C LEU A 860 20.95 -20.51 -40.14
N GLU A 861 21.73 -21.23 -40.93
CA GLU A 861 21.42 -21.51 -42.33
C GLU A 861 19.99 -22.07 -42.43
N ASP A 862 19.28 -21.53 -43.42
CA ASP A 862 17.96 -21.94 -43.87
C ASP A 862 17.80 -23.45 -43.85
N ASP A 863 16.88 -23.96 -43.04
CA ASP A 863 15.89 -24.95 -43.49
C ASP A 863 14.74 -25.08 -42.47
N GLU A 864 13.54 -24.76 -42.98
CA GLU A 864 12.20 -25.08 -42.45
C GLU A 864 11.80 -24.52 -41.07
N MET A 865 11.31 -23.28 -41.05
CA MET A 865 9.94 -22.97 -40.59
C MET A 865 9.58 -21.52 -40.93
N GLY A 866 8.65 -21.35 -41.86
CA GLY A 866 8.12 -20.05 -42.21
C GLY A 866 7.27 -19.46 -41.07
N CYS A 867 7.51 -18.19 -40.75
CA CYS A 867 6.45 -17.30 -40.29
C CYS A 867 6.19 -16.27 -41.41
N PRO A 868 5.22 -16.50 -42.31
CA PRO A 868 4.93 -15.58 -43.39
C PRO A 868 4.06 -14.44 -42.84
N GLY A 869 4.70 -13.44 -42.23
CA GLY A 869 4.07 -12.19 -41.80
C GLY A 869 3.38 -12.24 -40.42
N PRO A 870 3.09 -11.07 -39.83
CA PRO A 870 2.53 -10.95 -38.49
C PRO A 870 1.20 -11.72 -38.38
N PRO A 871 0.99 -12.44 -37.26
CA PRO A 871 1.64 -12.19 -35.97
C PRO A 871 2.69 -13.24 -35.60
N CYS A 872 3.97 -12.85 -35.57
CA CYS A 872 5.00 -13.58 -34.84
C CYS A 872 4.93 -13.17 -33.36
N TYR A 873 4.94 -14.12 -32.43
CA TYR A 873 5.04 -13.87 -31.00
C TYR A 873 6.39 -14.40 -30.52
N PHE A 874 7.09 -13.65 -29.67
CA PHE A 874 8.32 -14.10 -29.05
C PHE A 874 7.96 -14.89 -27.79
N TRP A 875 8.69 -15.94 -27.49
CA TRP A 875 8.57 -16.61 -26.20
C TRP A 875 9.93 -16.89 -25.60
N ILE A 876 9.97 -16.81 -24.27
CA ILE A 876 11.15 -17.11 -23.47
C ILE A 876 10.84 -18.37 -22.69
N GLU A 877 11.68 -19.39 -22.82
CA GLU A 877 11.63 -20.53 -21.91
C GLU A 877 12.15 -20.07 -20.55
N PHE A 878 11.27 -20.06 -19.53
CA PHE A 878 11.56 -19.51 -18.21
C PHE A 878 12.07 -20.59 -17.26
N ALA A 879 11.34 -21.70 -17.17
CA ALA A 879 11.70 -22.84 -16.34
C ALA A 879 11.33 -24.15 -17.04
N ASN A 880 12.21 -25.13 -16.92
CA ASN A 880 11.91 -26.53 -17.21
C ASN A 880 11.46 -27.16 -15.90
N VAL A 881 10.24 -27.67 -15.84
CA VAL A 881 9.69 -28.28 -14.63
C VAL A 881 9.52 -29.78 -14.86
N GLU A 882 9.86 -30.60 -13.86
CA GLU A 882 9.82 -32.06 -13.92
C GLU A 882 8.51 -32.64 -13.36
N SER A 883 7.74 -31.84 -12.60
CA SER A 883 6.44 -32.21 -12.03
C SER A 883 5.40 -31.07 -12.09
N GLU A 884 4.11 -31.40 -11.92
CA GLU A 884 3.03 -30.42 -11.85
C GLU A 884 3.09 -29.58 -10.54
N GLU A 885 3.72 -30.12 -9.50
CA GLU A 885 4.02 -29.42 -8.25
C GLU A 885 5.06 -28.32 -8.47
N GLU A 886 6.12 -28.63 -9.23
CA GLU A 886 7.17 -27.67 -9.59
C GLU A 886 6.61 -26.59 -10.54
N ALA A 887 5.69 -26.95 -11.45
CA ALA A 887 4.98 -25.99 -12.28
C ALA A 887 4.19 -24.97 -11.44
N ASN A 888 3.39 -25.43 -10.48
CA ASN A 888 2.58 -24.56 -9.61
C ASN A 888 3.44 -23.67 -8.71
N PHE A 889 4.58 -24.18 -8.23
CA PHE A 889 5.55 -23.40 -7.47
C PHE A 889 6.14 -22.25 -8.31
N VAL A 890 6.60 -22.55 -9.52
CA VAL A 890 7.20 -21.56 -10.41
C VAL A 890 6.16 -20.51 -10.87
N GLU A 891 4.91 -20.92 -11.14
CA GLU A 891 3.82 -19.99 -11.44
C GLU A 891 3.52 -19.04 -10.27
N SER A 892 3.57 -19.55 -9.03
CA SER A 892 3.37 -18.73 -7.83
C SER A 892 4.50 -17.71 -7.66
N MET A 893 5.75 -18.08 -7.98
CA MET A 893 6.88 -17.16 -8.00
C MET A 893 6.76 -16.07 -9.07
N LEU A 894 6.30 -16.41 -10.28
CA LEU A 894 6.06 -15.43 -11.35
C LEU A 894 4.98 -14.41 -10.96
N LYS A 895 3.90 -14.87 -10.33
CA LYS A 895 2.86 -13.98 -9.78
C LYS A 895 3.40 -13.07 -8.68
N LEU A 896 4.20 -13.60 -7.74
CA LEU A 896 4.88 -12.80 -6.69
C LEU A 896 5.81 -11.72 -7.29
N ALA A 897 6.46 -12.04 -8.41
CA ALA A 897 7.31 -11.10 -9.12
C ALA A 897 6.51 -9.99 -9.85
N GLY A 898 5.22 -10.21 -10.12
CA GLY A 898 4.36 -9.33 -10.92
C GLY A 898 4.41 -9.66 -12.42
N ILE A 899 4.78 -10.89 -12.78
CA ILE A 899 4.88 -11.38 -14.15
C ILE A 899 3.65 -12.22 -14.45
N GLU A 900 2.72 -11.66 -15.23
CA GLU A 900 1.44 -12.32 -15.58
C GLU A 900 1.44 -12.88 -17.02
N ASP A 901 2.44 -12.51 -17.83
CA ASP A 901 2.50 -12.81 -19.26
C ASP A 901 3.12 -14.21 -19.54
N TYR A 902 2.64 -15.25 -18.84
CA TYR A 902 3.20 -16.61 -18.95
C TYR A 902 2.17 -17.66 -19.42
N ILE A 903 2.66 -18.72 -20.06
CA ILE A 903 1.91 -19.88 -20.53
C ILE A 903 2.64 -21.15 -20.12
N LEU A 904 1.91 -22.08 -19.50
CA LEU A 904 2.39 -23.43 -19.23
C LEU A 904 2.15 -24.30 -20.49
N ASP A 905 3.23 -24.66 -21.21
CA ASP A 905 3.13 -25.58 -22.34
C ASP A 905 3.16 -27.02 -21.85
N ARG A 906 2.01 -27.70 -21.93
CA ARG A 906 1.83 -29.10 -21.52
C ARG A 906 2.09 -30.11 -22.64
N SER A 907 2.47 -29.67 -23.84
CA SER A 907 2.51 -30.53 -25.04
C SER A 907 3.77 -31.38 -25.18
N ARG A 908 4.89 -30.99 -24.56
CA ARG A 908 6.16 -31.74 -24.37
C ARG A 908 6.83 -31.22 -23.09
N LYS A 909 7.64 -32.06 -22.38
CA LYS A 909 8.36 -31.79 -21.09
C LYS A 909 7.99 -30.43 -20.47
N PRO A 910 7.21 -30.35 -19.39
CA PRO A 910 6.49 -29.13 -19.07
C PRO A 910 7.44 -27.93 -18.92
N TYR A 911 7.27 -26.94 -19.79
CA TYR A 911 8.00 -25.68 -19.75
C TYR A 911 7.03 -24.56 -19.41
N ILE A 912 7.44 -23.68 -18.50
CA ILE A 912 6.78 -22.39 -18.33
C ILE A 912 7.44 -21.42 -19.30
N ARG A 913 6.63 -20.81 -20.17
CA ARG A 913 7.08 -19.84 -21.17
C ARG A 913 6.49 -18.47 -20.87
N ILE A 914 7.29 -17.43 -20.95
CA ILE A 914 6.79 -16.06 -20.97
C ILE A 914 6.57 -15.68 -22.43
N VAL A 915 5.38 -15.21 -22.79
CA VAL A 915 4.99 -14.97 -24.19
C VAL A 915 4.76 -13.48 -24.42
N SER A 916 5.44 -12.92 -25.42
CA SER A 916 5.28 -11.53 -25.82
C SER A 916 3.94 -11.31 -26.51
N ARG A 917 3.51 -10.05 -26.53
CA ARG A 917 2.39 -9.65 -27.39
C ARG A 917 2.83 -9.68 -28.86
N LYS A 918 1.86 -9.83 -29.74
CA LYS A 918 2.05 -10.00 -31.20
C LYS A 918 2.62 -8.76 -31.91
N ASP A 919 2.62 -7.62 -31.23
CA ASP A 919 3.04 -6.30 -31.69
C ASP A 919 4.34 -5.81 -31.00
N GLU A 920 4.87 -6.58 -30.04
CA GLU A 920 6.10 -6.22 -29.32
C GLU A 920 7.34 -6.46 -30.21
N SER A 921 8.27 -5.51 -30.27
CA SER A 921 9.52 -5.68 -31.03
C SER A 921 10.51 -6.57 -30.26
N LYS A 922 11.42 -7.23 -30.98
CA LYS A 922 12.49 -8.04 -30.37
C LYS A 922 13.29 -7.26 -29.32
N GLU A 923 13.64 -6.02 -29.61
CA GLU A 923 14.41 -5.14 -28.71
C GLU A 923 13.64 -4.87 -27.41
N TYR A 924 12.32 -4.67 -27.49
CA TYR A 924 11.46 -4.50 -26.31
C TYR A 924 11.39 -5.77 -25.46
N VAL A 925 11.32 -6.95 -26.09
CA VAL A 925 11.30 -8.23 -25.38
C VAL A 925 12.64 -8.51 -24.68
N GLU A 926 13.77 -8.16 -25.29
CA GLU A 926 15.10 -8.26 -24.68
C GLU A 926 15.27 -7.30 -23.49
N GLU A 927 14.73 -6.07 -23.57
CA GLU A 927 14.72 -5.13 -22.45
C GLU A 927 13.84 -5.63 -21.29
N LYS A 928 12.64 -6.14 -21.61
CA LYS A 928 11.71 -6.75 -20.64
C LYS A 928 12.30 -7.99 -19.97
N LEU A 929 13.11 -8.79 -20.69
CA LEU A 929 13.86 -9.92 -20.14
C LEU A 929 14.87 -9.47 -19.08
N ALA A 930 15.65 -8.42 -19.38
CA ALA A 930 16.62 -7.86 -18.43
C ALA A 930 15.91 -7.29 -17.19
N GLU A 931 14.74 -6.67 -17.38
CA GLU A 931 13.89 -6.19 -16.30
C GLU A 931 13.37 -7.35 -15.43
N TYR A 932 12.88 -8.43 -16.04
CA TYR A 932 12.43 -9.63 -15.34
C TYR A 932 13.55 -10.32 -14.58
N GLN A 933 14.74 -10.46 -15.18
CA GLN A 933 15.92 -10.98 -14.48
C GLN A 933 16.25 -10.14 -13.25
N LYS A 934 16.19 -8.81 -13.37
CA LYS A 934 16.45 -7.90 -12.26
C LYS A 934 15.35 -7.95 -11.19
N LEU A 935 14.08 -8.05 -11.58
CA LEU A 935 12.92 -8.19 -10.70
C LEU A 935 12.97 -9.50 -9.91
N LEU A 936 13.23 -10.62 -10.59
CA LEU A 936 13.36 -11.93 -9.99
C LEU A 936 14.57 -11.98 -9.07
N LYS A 937 15.73 -11.48 -9.50
CA LYS A 937 16.92 -11.37 -8.65
C LYS A 937 16.64 -10.53 -7.40
N ASN A 938 16.08 -9.33 -7.55
CA ASN A 938 15.81 -8.44 -6.42
C ASN A 938 14.72 -8.95 -5.45
N LYS A 939 13.72 -9.71 -5.94
CA LYS A 939 12.61 -10.21 -5.13
C LYS A 939 12.82 -11.64 -4.60
N LEU A 940 13.60 -12.48 -5.30
CA LEU A 940 13.77 -13.92 -5.01
C LEU A 940 15.17 -14.29 -4.50
N ASP A 941 16.20 -13.44 -4.62
CA ASP A 941 17.51 -13.71 -4.00
C ASP A 941 17.44 -13.96 -2.47
N PRO A 942 16.44 -13.49 -1.70
CA PRO A 942 16.27 -13.90 -0.30
C PRO A 942 15.66 -15.30 -0.11
N LEU A 943 15.17 -15.95 -1.18
CA LEU A 943 14.22 -17.07 -1.11
C LEU A 943 14.64 -18.35 -1.86
N VAL A 944 15.69 -18.36 -2.70
CA VAL A 944 15.95 -19.48 -3.62
C VAL A 944 17.43 -19.88 -3.64
N ASP A 945 17.77 -21.03 -3.03
CA ASP A 945 19.09 -21.69 -3.18
C ASP A 945 19.05 -22.93 -4.11
N GLU A 946 17.89 -23.38 -4.61
CA GLU A 946 17.78 -24.67 -5.35
C GLU A 946 17.16 -24.63 -6.77
N VAL A 947 16.69 -23.50 -7.30
CA VAL A 947 16.05 -23.48 -8.65
C VAL A 947 17.05 -23.09 -9.75
N LEU A 948 17.39 -24.05 -10.61
CA LEU A 948 18.18 -23.83 -11.84
C LEU A 948 17.33 -23.15 -12.93
N LEU A 949 17.34 -21.82 -12.98
CA LEU A 949 16.70 -21.06 -14.06
C LEU A 949 17.54 -21.15 -15.36
N LYS A 950 16.91 -21.52 -16.47
CA LYS A 950 17.52 -21.47 -17.82
C LYS A 950 16.66 -20.59 -18.73
N MET A 951 17.14 -19.38 -19.03
CA MET A 951 16.48 -18.48 -19.98
C MET A 951 17.11 -18.65 -21.37
N SER A 952 16.29 -18.97 -22.37
CA SER A 952 16.71 -18.97 -23.78
C SER A 952 15.61 -18.39 -24.67
N ILE A 953 16.01 -17.60 -25.68
CA ILE A 953 15.12 -17.05 -26.70
C ILE A 953 15.12 -18.03 -27.88
N LYS A 954 13.93 -18.52 -28.24
CA LYS A 954 13.73 -19.32 -29.46
C LYS A 954 12.86 -18.51 -30.42
N PHE A 955 13.22 -18.55 -31.70
CA PHE A 955 12.54 -17.84 -32.79
C PHE A 955 11.47 -18.71 -33.45
#